data_AF-A0A7W0YNR3-F1
#
_entry.id   AF-A0A7W0YNR3-F1
#
_cell.length_a   1.000
_cell.length_b   1.000
_cell.length_c   1.000
_cell.angle_alpha   90.00
_cell.angle_beta   90.00
_cell.angle_gamma   90.00
#
_symmetry.space_group_name_H-M   'P 1'
#
loop_
_entity.id
_entity.type
_entity.pdbx_description
1 polymer ?
#
loop_
_entity_poly.entity_id
_entity_poly.type
_entity_poly.pdbx_seq_one_letter_code
_entity_poly.pdbx_strand_id
1 'polypeptide(L)'
;PTRLTPAERSDSIYRTPLFLLSQGTTAKFQLRLRYNSSGAGDRSSLNLGAFQIRDGSEQILLGGRRLERGVDYSIAYELGTVTFLNPDALFGGGAAQVTARFEEQGIFAVAPTSIFGFSTRYALGETGAINLIGMYQKEQTAFNRPQLGFEASANLVGGVATELHFKPQGISRLLNSLTSRPATAPSLLDINAEFALTKPDQNRSGEAYIEEFEGDAGLQVSLGEALWGFASAPQDGVGVADIGFAGGFDPDDAVALTWQNLVPAGNGQAVEIRPGDIDSLIRIAGRGDPLETPMFLTLHADTAGGVVQRNNASRWSLPERPLEPRWRSIVTPLSSTGLDLSRNEFLEFWVFHPPARTADSAGVRLVLDLGTVDEDALAIAPESIFVAASDTTFRGRQYVGTGVLDTERSSIDIFNAETDDTGILADRPPQLLDPAGIPVNDLPLCQRILANAVQVFPWGDLSSSCSNGNGTLDTEDLDGDNVLNARGAAESAFRYVVTLQRGDKYFVRTGEQSLPDDQGRVGGWELYRIPIRTPDAVIGTPNLRLIQHLRLTVAAPPDPGQSDVVARFALARLRFVGSSWVRRADTPIRGLGESVGNPLGEVIASVVSTENRIDLGYTSPPGVIEAGSQRNTDQSTLGTQINEKALRLIGRQLEIGDRAEAYLRFPSSPRNALSYRELRVWMRGRGAGWEEGDYEAFIKFGSDSRNFYLYRAAAGSTDWEPEFVVDLEVWRRLRAQLEVQRLTGPPAVDPACGVTDPTVYAACDGPYLVYMADPGVNPPNLAAIQEISAGIYRVGGSVALTEAELWVNDIRLTGPVSETGMAATVDARLLASDVGNVSLAYVRENGQFRQINQD
;
A
#
# COMPACT_ATOMS: atom_id res chain seq x y z
N PRO A 1 23.90 17.88 -31.17
CA PRO A 1 23.21 16.86 -30.35
C PRO A 1 23.99 15.54 -30.34
N THR A 2 24.69 15.26 -29.25
CA THR A 2 25.32 13.95 -29.00
C THR A 2 24.24 12.87 -28.99
N ARG A 3 24.37 11.88 -29.88
CA ARG A 3 23.47 10.72 -29.90
C ARG A 3 23.91 9.77 -28.79
N LEU A 4 22.98 9.42 -27.91
CA LEU A 4 23.21 8.39 -26.89
C LEU A 4 23.63 7.08 -27.57
N THR A 5 24.70 6.47 -27.06
CA THR A 5 25.16 5.14 -27.42
C THR A 5 24.11 4.08 -27.04
N PRO A 6 24.13 2.88 -27.63
CA PRO A 6 23.17 1.82 -27.30
C PRO A 6 23.08 1.49 -25.80
N ALA A 7 24.18 1.60 -25.04
CA ALA A 7 24.20 1.38 -23.59
C ALA A 7 23.59 2.53 -22.77
N GLU A 8 23.54 3.74 -23.34
CA GLU A 8 22.96 4.93 -22.71
C GLU A 8 21.47 5.10 -23.03
N ARG A 9 20.93 4.34 -23.98
CA ARG A 9 19.49 4.38 -24.31
C ARG A 9 18.67 3.66 -23.25
N SER A 10 17.58 4.30 -22.82
CA SER A 10 16.55 3.67 -22.00
C SER A 10 15.33 3.37 -22.89
N ASP A 11 15.52 2.42 -23.83
CA ASP A 11 14.49 2.04 -24.82
C ASP A 11 13.23 1.48 -24.14
N SER A 12 13.36 0.96 -22.92
CA SER A 12 12.24 0.50 -22.09
C SER A 12 11.21 1.60 -21.87
N ILE A 13 11.60 2.87 -21.73
CA ILE A 13 10.65 3.98 -21.49
C ILE A 13 9.66 4.16 -22.65
N TYR A 14 10.05 3.79 -23.88
CA TYR A 14 9.24 3.96 -25.08
C TYR A 14 8.55 2.68 -25.55
N ARG A 15 8.97 1.52 -25.06
CA ARG A 15 8.50 0.20 -25.54
C ARG A 15 7.82 -0.62 -24.46
N THR A 16 8.04 -0.29 -23.20
CA THR A 16 7.48 -0.98 -22.06
C THR A 16 6.28 -0.18 -21.56
N PRO A 17 5.10 -0.80 -21.39
CA PRO A 17 3.97 -0.14 -20.74
C PRO A 17 4.35 0.42 -19.37
N LEU A 18 3.75 1.55 -18.98
CA LEU A 18 4.11 2.31 -17.77
C LEU A 18 4.12 1.45 -16.49
N PHE A 19 3.20 0.49 -16.38
CA PHE A 19 3.09 -0.42 -15.24
C PHE A 19 4.28 -1.41 -15.15
N LEU A 20 4.84 -1.83 -16.29
CA LEU A 20 6.05 -2.67 -16.36
C LEU A 20 7.34 -1.87 -16.23
N LEU A 21 7.32 -0.56 -16.52
CA LEU A 21 8.46 0.33 -16.30
C LEU A 21 8.90 0.36 -14.83
N SER A 22 7.94 0.27 -13.90
CA SER A 22 8.21 0.26 -12.45
C SER A 22 9.02 -0.96 -11.99
N GLN A 23 8.99 -2.04 -12.76
CA GLN A 23 9.67 -3.32 -12.50
C GLN A 23 11.03 -3.43 -13.22
N GLY A 24 11.32 -2.54 -14.18
CA GLY A 24 12.55 -2.54 -14.97
C GLY A 24 13.74 -1.83 -14.31
N THR A 25 14.88 -1.78 -15.01
CA THR A 25 16.04 -1.00 -14.61
C THR A 25 15.75 0.51 -14.69
N THR A 26 16.30 1.25 -13.72
CA THR A 26 16.00 2.66 -13.39
C THR A 26 16.03 3.62 -14.59
N ALA A 27 15.21 4.68 -14.50
CA ALA A 27 15.35 5.85 -15.34
C ALA A 27 16.74 6.47 -15.11
N LYS A 28 17.63 6.35 -16.11
CA LYS A 28 19.00 6.87 -16.07
C LYS A 28 19.09 8.41 -16.08
N PHE A 29 17.97 9.10 -16.28
CA PHE A 29 17.94 10.54 -16.54
C PHE A 29 17.06 11.26 -15.53
N GLN A 30 17.65 12.18 -14.78
CA GLN A 30 16.94 13.14 -13.95
C GLN A 30 17.00 14.52 -14.61
N LEU A 31 15.86 15.03 -15.08
CA LEU A 31 15.77 16.40 -15.58
C LEU A 31 15.44 17.34 -14.42
N ARG A 32 16.44 18.04 -13.90
CA ARG A 32 16.22 19.11 -12.91
C ARG A 32 16.08 20.45 -13.64
N LEU A 33 14.84 20.88 -13.84
CA LEU A 33 14.55 22.22 -14.34
C LEU A 33 14.39 23.17 -13.15
N ARG A 34 15.25 24.18 -13.04
CA ARG A 34 15.00 25.35 -12.19
C ARG A 34 14.57 26.47 -13.11
N TYR A 35 13.34 26.93 -12.98
CA TYR A 35 12.85 28.13 -13.67
C TYR A 35 12.50 29.17 -12.61
N ASN A 36 12.74 30.44 -12.93
CA ASN A 36 12.28 31.56 -12.12
C ASN A 36 11.29 32.34 -12.99
N SER A 37 10.04 32.45 -12.53
CA SER A 37 8.99 33.18 -13.22
C SER A 37 8.66 34.43 -12.41
N SER A 38 9.21 35.57 -12.80
CA SER A 38 8.78 36.87 -12.28
C SER A 38 7.58 37.36 -13.10
N GLY A 39 6.37 37.28 -12.54
CA GLY A 39 5.13 37.71 -13.20
C GLY A 39 4.90 39.22 -13.26
N ALA A 40 5.87 40.07 -12.92
CA ALA A 40 5.69 41.52 -12.95
C ALA A 40 6.91 42.21 -13.59
N GLY A 41 6.66 43.02 -14.62
CA GLY A 41 7.67 43.89 -15.25
C GLY A 41 8.11 45.07 -14.38
N ASP A 42 7.89 45.01 -13.06
CA ASP A 42 8.18 46.08 -12.13
C ASP A 42 9.16 45.60 -11.04
N ARG A 43 10.35 46.20 -11.01
CA ARG A 43 11.39 45.97 -10.01
C ARG A 43 11.02 46.52 -8.62
N SER A 44 9.90 47.21 -8.50
CA SER A 44 9.42 47.80 -7.25
C SER A 44 8.82 46.77 -6.28
N SER A 45 8.52 45.54 -6.68
CA SER A 45 7.81 44.58 -5.81
C SER A 45 8.41 43.17 -5.81
N LEU A 46 8.31 42.51 -4.66
CA LEU A 46 8.70 41.13 -4.44
C LEU A 46 7.54 40.39 -3.76
N ASN A 47 6.96 39.41 -4.46
CA ASN A 47 6.00 38.48 -3.87
C ASN A 47 6.77 37.37 -3.14
N LEU A 48 6.45 37.18 -1.86
CA LEU A 48 7.08 36.20 -0.98
C LEU A 48 6.49 34.80 -1.13
N GLY A 49 5.37 34.64 -1.85
CA GLY A 49 4.72 33.36 -2.10
C GLY A 49 4.03 32.76 -0.88
N ALA A 50 3.78 33.56 0.16
CA ALA A 50 3.14 33.16 1.41
C ALA A 50 2.00 34.13 1.75
N PHE A 51 0.94 33.62 2.38
CA PHE A 51 -0.18 34.43 2.88
C PHE A 51 -0.12 34.51 4.40
N GLN A 52 -0.66 35.57 5.00
CA GLN A 52 -0.70 35.73 6.47
C GLN A 52 0.71 35.66 7.11
N ILE A 53 1.61 36.49 6.59
CA ILE A 53 2.94 36.66 7.19
C ILE A 53 2.77 37.30 8.57
N ARG A 54 3.48 36.80 9.58
CA ARG A 54 3.45 37.37 10.92
C ARG A 54 4.06 38.77 10.91
N ASP A 55 3.29 39.76 11.36
CA ASP A 55 3.74 41.16 11.46
C ASP A 55 5.09 41.30 12.17
N GLY A 56 6.07 41.91 11.50
CA GLY A 56 7.41 42.18 12.04
C GLY A 56 8.38 41.00 12.00
N SER A 57 8.00 39.85 11.41
CA SER A 57 8.88 38.70 11.23
C SER A 57 9.85 38.83 10.06
N GLU A 58 9.59 39.78 9.15
CA GLU A 58 10.30 39.94 7.89
C GLU A 58 11.72 40.50 8.05
N GLN A 59 12.66 39.87 7.37
CA GLN A 59 14.03 40.34 7.19
C GLN A 59 14.34 40.29 5.70
N ILE A 60 14.44 41.47 5.08
CA ILE A 60 14.80 41.61 3.67
C ILE A 60 16.27 42.01 3.58
N LEU A 61 17.08 41.22 2.89
CA LEU A 61 18.49 41.47 2.68
C LEU A 61 18.77 41.72 1.20
N LEU A 62 19.61 42.70 0.90
CA LEU A 62 20.09 43.05 -0.43
C LEU A 62 21.61 42.95 -0.45
N GLY A 63 22.17 41.96 -1.14
CA GLY A 63 23.62 41.74 -1.16
C GLY A 63 24.25 41.58 0.25
N GLY A 64 23.47 41.06 1.21
CA GLY A 64 23.87 40.92 2.62
C GLY A 64 23.54 42.13 3.51
N ARG A 65 23.18 43.30 2.96
CA ARG A 65 22.69 44.45 3.75
C ARG A 65 21.22 44.24 4.12
N ARG A 66 20.90 44.26 5.41
CA ARG A 66 19.51 44.30 5.89
C ARG A 66 18.87 45.64 5.49
N LEU A 67 17.72 45.57 4.83
CA LEU A 67 16.89 46.72 4.47
C LEU A 67 16.04 47.15 5.66
N GLU A 68 15.78 48.44 5.78
CA GLU A 68 14.98 49.02 6.86
C GLU A 68 13.52 49.25 6.43
N ARG A 69 12.56 48.72 7.21
CA ARG A 69 11.13 48.86 6.92
C ARG A 69 10.69 50.32 7.09
N GLY A 70 9.95 50.83 6.13
CA GLY A 70 9.49 52.23 6.07
C GLY A 70 10.51 53.19 5.47
N VAL A 71 11.76 52.76 5.26
CA VAL A 71 12.82 53.55 4.62
C VAL A 71 13.18 52.95 3.26
N ASP A 72 13.55 51.66 3.25
CA ASP A 72 13.96 50.93 2.05
C ASP A 72 12.77 50.18 1.41
N TYR A 73 11.81 49.68 2.20
CA TYR A 73 10.64 48.91 1.71
C TYR A 73 9.41 49.01 2.63
N SER A 74 8.23 48.65 2.11
CA SER A 74 7.00 48.34 2.84
C SER A 74 6.54 46.92 2.54
N ILE A 75 5.68 46.35 3.38
CA ILE A 75 5.17 44.98 3.22
C ILE A 75 3.66 44.94 3.51
N ALA A 76 2.92 44.22 2.65
CA ALA A 76 1.54 43.84 2.89
C ALA A 76 1.50 42.41 3.43
N TYR A 77 1.39 42.25 4.74
CA TYR A 77 1.50 40.96 5.44
C TYR A 77 0.43 39.94 5.03
N GLU A 78 -0.79 40.41 4.74
CA GLU A 78 -1.90 39.56 4.30
C GLU A 78 -1.62 38.90 2.93
N LEU A 79 -0.95 39.64 2.04
CA LEU A 79 -0.70 39.27 0.65
C LEU A 79 0.75 38.80 0.39
N GLY A 80 1.60 38.81 1.42
CA GLY A 80 3.02 38.49 1.32
C GLY A 80 3.78 39.30 0.27
N THR A 81 3.39 40.56 0.05
CA THR A 81 3.98 41.38 -1.01
C THR A 81 4.83 42.49 -0.40
N VAL A 82 6.12 42.50 -0.74
CA VAL A 82 7.09 43.54 -0.38
C VAL A 82 7.17 44.57 -1.50
N THR A 83 7.10 45.85 -1.17
CA THR A 83 7.25 46.97 -2.11
C THR A 83 8.48 47.80 -1.72
N PHE A 84 9.45 47.92 -2.62
CA PHE A 84 10.65 48.74 -2.42
C PHE A 84 10.33 50.21 -2.67
N LEU A 85 10.71 51.09 -1.73
CA LEU A 85 10.36 52.51 -1.78
C LEU A 85 11.23 53.30 -2.77
N ASN A 86 12.49 52.88 -2.97
CA ASN A 86 13.44 53.51 -3.91
C ASN A 86 14.19 52.45 -4.74
N PRO A 87 13.51 51.72 -5.65
CA PRO A 87 14.08 50.58 -6.34
C PRO A 87 15.31 50.95 -7.21
N ASP A 88 15.30 52.10 -7.87
CA ASP A 88 16.44 52.54 -8.71
C ASP A 88 17.71 52.81 -7.89
N ALA A 89 17.56 53.35 -6.68
CA ALA A 89 18.68 53.60 -5.77
C ALA A 89 19.18 52.31 -5.09
N LEU A 90 18.26 51.38 -4.81
CA LEU A 90 18.57 50.10 -4.17
C LEU A 90 19.26 49.13 -5.13
N PHE A 91 18.72 48.96 -6.33
CA PHE A 91 19.19 47.93 -7.28
C PHE A 91 20.17 48.46 -8.33
N GLY A 92 20.15 49.77 -8.59
CA GLY A 92 20.92 50.38 -9.69
C GLY A 92 20.58 49.75 -11.06
N GLY A 93 21.53 49.86 -12.00
CA GLY A 93 21.40 49.27 -13.35
C GLY A 93 21.74 47.77 -13.44
N GLY A 94 22.14 47.13 -12.33
CA GLY A 94 22.64 45.76 -12.30
C GLY A 94 21.57 44.71 -11.96
N ALA A 95 22.01 43.43 -11.95
CA ALA A 95 21.27 42.35 -11.30
C ALA A 95 21.66 42.31 -9.82
N ALA A 96 20.67 42.27 -8.93
CA ALA A 96 20.89 42.21 -7.48
C ALA A 96 20.08 41.06 -6.87
N GLN A 97 20.66 40.38 -5.88
CA GLN A 97 20.00 39.29 -5.18
C GLN A 97 19.33 39.84 -3.90
N VAL A 98 18.02 39.64 -3.81
CA VAL A 98 17.23 39.89 -2.60
C VAL A 98 16.97 38.56 -1.91
N THR A 99 17.25 38.49 -0.61
CA THR A 99 16.89 37.35 0.25
C THR A 99 15.86 37.83 1.26
N ALA A 100 14.68 37.20 1.27
CA ALA A 100 13.66 37.46 2.27
C ALA A 100 13.59 36.28 3.24
N ARG A 101 13.52 36.58 4.54
CA ARG A 101 13.22 35.62 5.61
C ARG A 101 12.00 36.14 6.36
N PHE A 102 11.02 35.32 6.65
CA PHE A 102 9.78 35.71 7.31
C PHE A 102 9.13 34.49 7.96
N GLU A 103 8.22 34.72 8.91
CA GLU A 103 7.44 33.67 9.58
C GLU A 103 6.01 33.68 9.02
N GLU A 104 5.52 32.53 8.57
CA GLU A 104 4.15 32.35 8.05
C GLU A 104 3.25 31.72 9.11
N GLN A 105 2.01 32.20 9.23
CA GLN A 105 0.97 31.52 10.00
C GLN A 105 0.34 30.42 9.14
N GLY A 106 1.02 29.27 9.03
CA GLY A 106 0.51 28.12 8.30
C GLY A 106 -0.83 27.63 8.86
N ILE A 107 -1.83 27.45 7.99
CA ILE A 107 -3.17 26.98 8.36
C ILE A 107 -3.17 25.49 8.77
N PHE A 108 -2.11 24.74 8.40
CA PHE A 108 -1.92 23.32 8.72
C PHE A 108 -0.50 23.06 9.20
N ALA A 109 -0.31 22.79 10.50
CA ALA A 109 0.95 22.28 11.03
C ALA A 109 0.90 20.74 11.06
N VAL A 110 1.86 20.09 10.40
CA VAL A 110 1.94 18.61 10.31
C VAL A 110 2.30 17.98 11.66
N ALA A 111 3.08 18.68 12.49
CA ALA A 111 3.47 18.24 13.82
C ALA A 111 3.20 19.34 14.88
N PRO A 112 2.44 19.05 15.95
CA PRO A 112 2.28 19.99 17.07
C PRO A 112 3.64 20.36 17.66
N THR A 113 3.97 21.65 17.61
CA THR A 113 5.27 22.17 18.05
C THR A 113 5.09 23.03 19.30
N SER A 114 5.94 22.82 20.30
CA SER A 114 5.98 23.62 21.54
C SER A 114 7.36 24.26 21.68
N ILE A 115 7.41 25.57 21.89
CA ILE A 115 8.65 26.33 22.04
C ILE A 115 8.65 26.97 23.43
N PHE A 116 9.71 26.69 24.19
CA PHE A 116 9.99 27.31 25.47
C PHE A 116 11.23 28.17 25.30
N GLY A 117 11.14 29.46 25.59
CA GLY A 117 12.28 30.36 25.43
C GLY A 117 12.43 31.31 26.61
N PHE A 118 13.65 31.73 26.87
CA PHE A 118 13.97 32.88 27.68
C PHE A 118 14.93 33.78 26.92
N SER A 119 14.78 35.09 27.12
CA SER A 119 15.70 36.09 26.63
C SER A 119 15.94 37.11 27.74
N THR A 120 17.20 37.48 27.96
CA THR A 120 17.57 38.51 28.93
C THR A 120 18.56 39.47 28.33
N ARG A 121 18.40 40.76 28.65
CA ARG A 121 19.29 41.84 28.21
C ARG A 121 19.92 42.47 29.43
N TYR A 122 21.24 42.43 29.49
CA TYR A 122 22.03 43.12 30.50
C TYR A 122 22.61 44.41 29.92
N ALA A 123 22.16 45.55 30.42
CA ALA A 123 22.63 46.86 29.97
C ALA A 123 23.99 47.21 30.61
N LEU A 124 24.95 47.63 29.78
CA LEU A 124 26.29 48.10 30.17
C LEU A 124 26.38 49.65 30.18
N GLY A 125 25.24 50.33 30.35
CA GLY A 125 25.14 51.79 30.29
C GLY A 125 25.36 52.33 28.88
N GLU A 126 26.14 53.40 28.74
CA GLU A 126 26.46 54.02 27.43
C GLU A 126 27.31 53.13 26.51
N THR A 127 27.95 52.10 27.06
CA THR A 127 28.83 51.19 26.30
C THR A 127 28.04 50.14 25.52
N GLY A 128 26.74 49.98 25.78
CA GLY A 128 25.86 49.06 25.06
C GLY A 128 25.22 47.98 25.93
N ALA A 129 25.03 46.77 25.40
CA ALA A 129 24.35 45.67 26.10
C ALA A 129 24.84 44.27 25.69
N ILE A 130 24.55 43.30 26.55
CA ILE A 130 24.71 41.86 26.27
C ILE A 130 23.33 41.22 26.32
N ASN A 131 22.96 40.51 25.26
CA ASN A 131 21.73 39.75 25.15
C ASN A 131 22.06 38.26 25.29
N LEU A 132 21.33 37.55 26.15
CA LEU A 132 21.41 36.09 26.28
C LEU A 132 20.06 35.51 25.86
N ILE A 133 20.09 34.44 25.08
CA ILE A 133 18.89 33.76 24.62
C ILE A 133 19.04 32.26 24.81
N GLY A 134 17.97 31.60 25.24
CA GLY A 134 17.87 30.16 25.30
C GLY A 134 16.49 29.74 24.84
N MET A 135 16.43 28.80 23.90
CA MET A 135 15.19 28.28 23.34
C MET A 135 15.25 26.76 23.28
N TYR A 136 14.16 26.11 23.65
CA TYR A 136 13.94 24.69 23.51
C TYR A 136 12.64 24.46 22.72
N GLN A 137 12.77 23.90 21.54
CA GLN A 137 11.66 23.46 20.71
C GLN A 137 11.48 21.95 20.85
N LYS A 138 10.22 21.52 20.91
CA LYS A 138 9.83 20.12 20.90
C LYS A 138 8.66 19.92 19.95
N GLU A 139 8.77 18.92 19.08
CA GLU A 139 7.66 18.41 18.28
C GLU A 139 7.06 17.15 18.90
N GLN A 140 5.86 16.81 18.43
CA GLN A 140 5.19 15.54 18.71
C GLN A 140 4.80 14.86 17.40
N THR A 141 4.96 13.54 17.36
CA THR A 141 4.53 12.73 16.22
C THR A 141 3.12 12.18 16.48
N ALA A 142 2.33 12.10 15.43
CA ALA A 142 1.00 11.46 15.47
C ALA A 142 1.09 9.93 15.41
N PHE A 143 2.27 9.37 15.14
CA PHE A 143 2.46 7.94 14.89
C PHE A 143 2.99 7.19 16.11
N ASN A 144 2.58 5.92 16.26
CA ASN A 144 3.14 4.99 17.25
C ASN A 144 4.53 4.54 16.84
N ARG A 145 4.68 4.15 15.56
CA ARG A 145 5.94 3.87 14.88
C ARG A 145 6.18 4.95 13.81
N PRO A 146 6.91 6.03 14.13
CA PRO A 146 7.10 7.11 13.16
C PRO A 146 7.99 6.63 12.01
N GLN A 147 7.46 6.75 10.79
CA GLN A 147 8.23 6.49 9.58
C GLN A 147 9.30 7.58 9.39
N LEU A 148 10.39 7.25 8.70
CA LEU A 148 11.47 8.18 8.38
C LEU A 148 10.93 9.42 7.63
N GLY A 149 11.12 10.60 8.21
CA GLY A 149 10.56 11.89 7.79
C GLY A 149 9.35 12.36 8.63
N PHE A 150 8.79 11.53 9.51
CA PHE A 150 7.66 11.84 10.39
C PHE A 150 8.00 11.72 11.88
N GLU A 151 9.29 11.67 12.20
CA GLU A 151 9.79 11.64 13.56
C GLU A 151 9.59 12.99 14.27
N ALA A 152 9.41 12.94 15.58
CA ALA A 152 9.37 14.16 16.37
C ALA A 152 10.81 14.61 16.68
N SER A 153 11.15 15.83 16.28
CA SER A 153 12.44 16.43 16.62
C SER A 153 12.35 17.33 17.87
N ALA A 154 13.50 17.64 18.45
CA ALA A 154 13.64 18.72 19.41
C ALA A 154 14.95 19.45 19.18
N ASN A 155 14.97 20.76 19.43
CA ASN A 155 16.15 21.58 19.22
C ASN A 155 16.37 22.47 20.43
N LEU A 156 17.59 22.44 20.99
CA LEU A 156 18.03 23.39 22.00
C LEU A 156 18.96 24.41 21.32
N VAL A 157 18.60 25.68 21.38
CA VAL A 157 19.42 26.79 20.88
C VAL A 157 19.76 27.71 22.04
N GLY A 158 21.05 28.01 22.21
CA GLY A 158 21.54 28.97 23.18
C GLY A 158 22.41 30.00 22.48
N GLY A 159 22.29 31.26 22.84
CA GLY A 159 23.07 32.31 22.20
C GLY A 159 23.42 33.46 23.14
N VAL A 160 24.53 34.10 22.81
CA VAL A 160 24.97 35.35 23.41
C VAL A 160 25.22 36.33 22.26
N ALA A 161 24.57 37.48 22.31
CA ALA A 161 24.80 38.58 21.38
C ALA A 161 25.25 39.81 22.15
N THR A 162 26.12 40.60 21.55
CA THR A 162 26.61 41.86 22.11
C THR A 162 26.30 43.00 21.16
N GLU A 163 25.98 44.14 21.74
CA GLU A 163 25.76 45.39 21.03
C GLU A 163 26.60 46.43 21.75
N LEU A 164 27.84 46.63 21.31
CA LEU A 164 28.82 47.48 22.00
C LEU A 164 29.12 48.72 21.19
N HIS A 165 29.04 49.88 21.85
CA HIS A 165 29.27 51.18 21.26
C HIS A 165 30.44 51.88 21.96
N PHE A 166 31.50 52.17 21.22
CA PHE A 166 32.68 52.85 21.73
C PHE A 166 32.89 54.18 21.02
N LYS A 167 33.40 55.17 21.75
CA LYS A 167 33.77 56.50 21.22
C LYS A 167 35.30 56.66 21.24
N PRO A 168 36.05 56.07 20.28
CA PRO A 168 37.51 56.07 20.31
C PRO A 168 38.08 57.47 20.05
N GLN A 169 38.25 58.26 21.11
CA GLN A 169 38.76 59.64 21.02
C GLN A 169 40.18 59.71 20.42
N GLY A 170 41.00 58.67 20.59
CA GLY A 170 42.34 58.58 20.02
C GLY A 170 42.34 58.60 18.48
N ILE A 171 41.36 57.93 17.86
CA ILE A 171 41.19 57.92 16.40
C ILE A 171 40.74 59.30 15.92
N SER A 172 39.77 59.92 16.61
CA SER A 172 39.34 61.29 16.30
C SER A 172 40.51 62.29 16.36
N ARG A 173 41.40 62.17 17.35
CA ARG A 173 42.58 63.04 17.49
C ARG A 173 43.63 62.80 16.40
N LEU A 174 43.90 61.53 16.07
CA LEU A 174 44.83 61.16 15.01
C LEU A 174 44.36 61.69 13.64
N LEU A 175 43.07 61.54 13.33
CA LEU A 175 42.49 62.04 12.08
C LEU A 175 42.53 63.57 12.04
N ASN A 176 42.20 64.24 13.15
CA ASN A 176 42.32 65.69 13.28
C ASN A 176 43.74 66.23 13.02
N SER A 177 44.78 65.44 13.29
CA SER A 177 46.17 65.84 12.99
C SER A 177 46.58 65.61 11.52
N LEU A 178 45.85 64.75 10.81
CA LEU A 178 46.17 64.32 9.45
C LEU A 178 45.37 65.08 8.38
N THR A 179 44.26 65.74 8.75
CA THR A 179 43.39 66.48 7.82
C THR A 179 43.64 68.00 7.87
N SER A 180 43.51 68.67 6.72
CA SER A 180 43.66 70.14 6.61
C SER A 180 42.44 70.93 7.10
N ARG A 181 41.34 70.24 7.44
CA ARG A 181 40.16 70.77 8.12
C ARG A 181 39.92 69.93 9.39
N PRO A 182 39.64 70.55 10.55
CA PRO A 182 39.38 69.79 11.78
C PRO A 182 38.07 69.01 11.66
N ALA A 183 38.15 67.71 11.90
CA ALA A 183 37.01 66.79 11.92
C ALA A 183 36.13 67.11 13.14
N THR A 184 34.89 67.54 12.90
CA THR A 184 33.98 68.04 13.96
C THR A 184 33.15 66.96 14.62
N ALA A 185 32.99 65.79 13.98
CA ALA A 185 32.20 64.68 14.50
C ALA A 185 33.06 63.72 15.35
N PRO A 186 32.54 63.13 16.44
CA PRO A 186 33.26 62.08 17.16
C PRO A 186 33.34 60.79 16.31
N SER A 187 34.47 60.08 16.39
CA SER A 187 34.57 58.73 15.84
C SER A 187 33.74 57.76 16.68
N LEU A 188 33.05 56.83 16.03
CA LEU A 188 32.23 55.77 16.66
C LEU A 188 32.73 54.41 16.19
N LEU A 189 32.87 53.49 17.14
CA LEU A 189 33.20 52.09 16.87
C LEU A 189 32.09 51.22 17.45
N ASP A 190 31.30 50.64 16.57
CA ASP A 190 30.24 49.72 16.92
C ASP A 190 30.76 48.30 16.71
N ILE A 191 30.66 47.46 17.73
CA ILE A 191 31.04 46.05 17.68
C ILE A 191 29.84 45.21 18.09
N ASN A 192 29.35 44.43 17.14
CA ASN A 192 28.36 43.40 17.38
C ASN A 192 29.03 42.04 17.25
N ALA A 193 28.87 41.18 18.24
CA ALA A 193 29.32 39.81 18.17
C ALA A 193 28.22 38.89 18.66
N GLU A 194 27.92 37.85 17.89
CA GLU A 194 26.98 36.80 18.27
C GLU A 194 27.72 35.47 18.33
N PHE A 195 27.41 34.69 19.35
CA PHE A 195 27.84 33.32 19.50
C PHE A 195 26.62 32.48 19.81
N ALA A 196 26.36 31.47 19.00
CA ALA A 196 25.22 30.58 19.13
C ALA A 196 25.67 29.13 19.14
N LEU A 197 25.00 28.33 19.98
CA LEU A 197 25.15 26.90 20.12
C LEU A 197 23.81 26.24 19.86
N THR A 198 23.83 25.14 19.14
CA THR A 198 22.63 24.35 18.84
C THR A 198 22.90 22.90 19.20
N LYS A 199 21.99 22.28 19.93
CA LYS A 199 22.00 20.84 20.16
C LYS A 199 20.70 20.25 19.60
N PRO A 200 20.75 19.72 18.37
CA PRO A 200 19.61 19.06 17.77
C PRO A 200 19.44 17.65 18.34
N ASP A 201 18.20 17.30 18.61
CA ASP A 201 17.71 15.96 18.88
C ASP A 201 16.78 15.61 17.71
N GLN A 202 17.36 15.04 16.66
CA GLN A 202 16.65 14.82 15.38
C GLN A 202 15.48 13.84 15.53
N ASN A 203 15.53 12.96 16.53
CA ASN A 203 14.50 11.97 16.74
C ASN A 203 14.38 11.59 18.22
N ARG A 204 13.30 12.09 18.84
CA ARG A 204 12.99 11.86 20.24
C ARG A 204 12.56 10.43 20.59
N SER A 205 12.06 9.65 19.63
CA SER A 205 11.77 8.23 19.88
C SER A 205 13.04 7.39 19.85
N GLY A 206 14.15 7.92 19.34
CA GLY A 206 15.42 7.20 19.18
C GLY A 206 15.44 6.22 18.01
N GLU A 207 14.29 6.02 17.36
CA GLU A 207 14.10 5.08 16.25
C GLU A 207 13.17 5.66 15.19
N ALA A 208 13.44 5.34 13.92
CA ALA A 208 12.63 5.71 12.76
C ALA A 208 12.43 4.54 11.82
N TYR A 209 11.20 4.31 11.37
CA TYR A 209 10.86 3.15 10.57
C TYR A 209 11.01 3.46 9.08
N ILE A 210 11.78 2.63 8.38
CA ILE A 210 11.82 2.66 6.91
C ILE A 210 10.68 1.83 6.36
N GLU A 211 10.41 0.69 7.00
CA GLU A 211 9.31 -0.22 6.68
C GLU A 211 8.83 -0.89 7.99
N GLU A 212 7.52 -0.89 8.19
CA GLU A 212 6.81 -1.48 9.33
C GLU A 212 5.95 -2.69 8.93
N PHE A 213 5.92 -3.03 7.64
CA PHE A 213 5.21 -4.17 7.04
C PHE A 213 3.69 -4.18 7.24
N GLU A 214 3.11 -3.05 7.64
CA GLU A 214 1.66 -2.87 7.77
C GLU A 214 0.93 -2.65 6.43
N GLY A 215 1.68 -2.29 5.38
CA GLY A 215 1.15 -2.10 4.04
C GLY A 215 0.72 -3.42 3.38
N ASP A 216 -0.50 -3.47 2.87
CA ASP A 216 -1.06 -4.63 2.15
C ASP A 216 -1.15 -4.33 0.65
N ALA A 217 -0.67 -5.25 -0.20
CA ALA A 217 -0.88 -5.20 -1.65
C ALA A 217 -2.09 -6.02 -2.10
N GLY A 218 -2.87 -6.53 -1.14
CA GLY A 218 -4.09 -7.29 -1.35
C GLY A 218 -5.25 -6.50 -1.93
N LEU A 219 -6.24 -7.23 -2.45
CA LEU A 219 -7.52 -6.70 -2.92
C LEU A 219 -8.65 -7.43 -2.21
N GLN A 220 -9.53 -6.70 -1.55
CA GLN A 220 -10.79 -7.24 -1.02
C GLN A 220 -11.81 -7.35 -2.17
N VAL A 221 -12.32 -8.55 -2.42
CA VAL A 221 -13.48 -8.75 -3.31
C VAL A 221 -14.73 -8.50 -2.47
N SER A 222 -15.61 -7.63 -2.97
CA SER A 222 -16.87 -7.35 -2.28
C SER A 222 -17.78 -8.57 -2.39
N LEU A 223 -18.38 -8.95 -1.26
CA LEU A 223 -19.39 -10.01 -1.20
C LEU A 223 -20.81 -9.44 -1.20
N GLY A 224 -20.98 -8.14 -1.49
CA GLY A 224 -22.29 -7.50 -1.59
C GLY A 224 -23.13 -8.11 -2.72
N GLU A 225 -24.36 -8.50 -2.43
CA GLU A 225 -25.23 -9.30 -3.30
C GLU A 225 -25.54 -8.62 -4.64
N ALA A 226 -25.66 -7.29 -4.66
CA ALA A 226 -25.91 -6.48 -5.86
C ALA A 226 -24.68 -6.33 -6.79
N LEU A 227 -23.50 -6.76 -6.36
CA LEU A 227 -22.28 -6.77 -7.19
C LEU A 227 -22.03 -8.12 -7.87
N TRP A 228 -22.92 -9.08 -7.64
CA TRP A 228 -22.86 -10.43 -8.20
C TRP A 228 -24.11 -10.68 -9.03
N GLY A 229 -23.91 -11.11 -10.27
CA GLY A 229 -24.97 -11.51 -11.18
C GLY A 229 -24.92 -13.00 -11.51
N PHE A 230 -25.93 -13.50 -12.21
CA PHE A 230 -25.83 -14.82 -12.83
C PHE A 230 -24.70 -14.85 -13.85
N ALA A 231 -24.02 -15.99 -13.95
CA ALA A 231 -22.93 -16.18 -14.90
C ALA A 231 -23.30 -17.18 -15.99
N SER A 232 -22.48 -17.17 -17.05
CA SER A 232 -22.46 -18.18 -18.09
C SER A 232 -22.12 -19.58 -17.54
N ALA A 233 -22.59 -20.60 -18.27
CA ALA A 233 -22.19 -21.98 -18.04
C ALA A 233 -20.67 -22.13 -18.26
N PRO A 234 -19.91 -22.73 -17.32
CA PRO A 234 -18.51 -22.99 -17.58
C PRO A 234 -18.34 -23.95 -18.76
N GLN A 235 -17.48 -23.59 -19.71
CA GLN A 235 -17.39 -24.29 -21.01
C GLN A 235 -16.75 -25.69 -20.92
N ASP A 236 -16.00 -25.95 -19.86
CA ASP A 236 -15.21 -27.16 -19.68
C ASP A 236 -15.33 -27.66 -18.23
N GLY A 237 -15.27 -28.98 -18.02
CA GLY A 237 -15.43 -29.63 -16.72
C GLY A 237 -14.13 -30.09 -16.06
N VAL A 238 -12.96 -29.63 -16.52
CA VAL A 238 -11.65 -29.97 -15.92
C VAL A 238 -11.65 -29.55 -14.45
N GLY A 239 -11.17 -30.46 -13.61
CA GLY A 239 -11.13 -30.34 -12.15
C GLY A 239 -12.40 -30.84 -11.44
N VAL A 240 -13.51 -31.05 -12.17
CA VAL A 240 -14.79 -31.54 -11.63
C VAL A 240 -15.39 -32.70 -12.43
N ALA A 241 -14.62 -33.29 -13.35
CA ALA A 241 -15.06 -34.42 -14.16
C ALA A 241 -15.48 -35.65 -13.33
N ASP A 242 -14.86 -35.84 -12.16
CA ASP A 242 -15.14 -36.95 -11.24
C ASP A 242 -16.48 -36.82 -10.49
N ILE A 243 -17.09 -35.64 -10.51
CA ILE A 243 -18.42 -35.39 -9.92
C ILE A 243 -19.51 -35.18 -10.98
N GLY A 244 -19.33 -35.76 -12.17
CA GLY A 244 -20.37 -35.80 -13.22
C GLY A 244 -20.17 -34.83 -14.39
N PHE A 245 -19.21 -33.91 -14.32
CA PHE A 245 -19.02 -32.87 -15.36
C PHE A 245 -17.97 -33.23 -16.42
N ALA A 246 -17.69 -34.51 -16.65
CA ALA A 246 -16.66 -34.92 -17.64
C ALA A 246 -16.96 -34.45 -19.07
N GLY A 247 -18.25 -34.27 -19.40
CA GLY A 247 -18.72 -33.72 -20.67
C GLY A 247 -18.90 -32.20 -20.70
N GLY A 248 -18.52 -31.48 -19.64
CA GLY A 248 -18.84 -30.07 -19.42
C GLY A 248 -20.08 -29.89 -18.53
N PHE A 249 -20.55 -28.65 -18.43
CA PHE A 249 -21.70 -28.27 -17.62
C PHE A 249 -22.96 -28.22 -18.48
N ASP A 250 -23.78 -29.28 -18.44
CA ASP A 250 -25.03 -29.35 -19.18
C ASP A 250 -26.05 -28.34 -18.59
N PRO A 251 -26.62 -27.41 -19.38
CA PRO A 251 -27.70 -26.52 -18.94
C PRO A 251 -28.88 -27.25 -18.28
N ASP A 252 -29.11 -28.51 -18.65
CA ASP A 252 -30.13 -29.36 -18.08
C ASP A 252 -29.89 -29.72 -16.59
N ASP A 253 -28.65 -29.64 -16.13
CA ASP A 253 -28.25 -29.91 -14.75
C ASP A 253 -28.11 -28.62 -13.92
N ALA A 254 -28.43 -27.47 -14.53
CA ALA A 254 -28.45 -26.19 -13.82
C ALA A 254 -29.65 -26.14 -12.87
N VAL A 255 -29.42 -25.62 -11.65
CA VAL A 255 -30.44 -25.50 -10.59
C VAL A 255 -30.51 -24.09 -10.02
N ALA A 256 -31.49 -23.79 -9.19
CA ALA A 256 -31.55 -22.48 -8.53
C ALA A 256 -30.41 -22.30 -7.51
N LEU A 257 -29.83 -21.11 -7.48
CA LEU A 257 -28.85 -20.66 -6.49
C LEU A 257 -29.31 -19.31 -5.96
N THR A 258 -29.30 -19.15 -4.64
CA THR A 258 -29.58 -17.88 -3.98
C THR A 258 -28.33 -17.43 -3.24
N TRP A 259 -27.99 -16.14 -3.34
CA TRP A 259 -26.93 -15.48 -2.59
C TRP A 259 -27.52 -14.26 -1.87
N GLN A 260 -27.22 -14.11 -0.58
CA GLN A 260 -27.86 -13.11 0.28
C GLN A 260 -26.83 -12.51 1.23
N ASN A 261 -26.88 -11.21 1.50
CA ASN A 261 -26.09 -10.63 2.60
C ASN A 261 -26.82 -10.66 3.94
N LEU A 262 -28.15 -10.60 3.90
CA LEU A 262 -28.98 -10.48 5.10
C LEU A 262 -29.92 -11.68 5.22
N VAL A 263 -29.73 -12.45 6.29
CA VAL A 263 -30.62 -13.54 6.68
C VAL A 263 -31.14 -13.27 8.10
N PRO A 264 -32.37 -13.72 8.45
CA PRO A 264 -32.94 -13.43 9.75
C PRO A 264 -32.25 -14.23 10.85
N ALA A 265 -31.89 -13.54 11.92
CA ALA A 265 -31.58 -14.12 13.21
C ALA A 265 -32.85 -14.61 13.92
N GLY A 266 -32.69 -15.42 14.98
CA GLY A 266 -33.82 -15.99 15.74
C GLY A 266 -34.75 -14.97 16.39
N ASN A 267 -34.36 -13.69 16.45
CA ASN A 267 -35.16 -12.57 16.97
C ASN A 267 -35.85 -11.73 15.86
N GLY A 268 -35.72 -12.11 14.59
CA GLY A 268 -36.29 -11.40 13.45
C GLY A 268 -35.47 -10.21 12.93
N GLN A 269 -34.32 -9.89 13.52
CA GLN A 269 -33.35 -8.94 12.95
C GLN A 269 -32.43 -9.65 11.95
N ALA A 270 -31.63 -8.92 11.17
CA ALA A 270 -30.60 -9.54 10.34
C ALA A 270 -29.46 -10.10 11.21
N VAL A 271 -28.84 -11.19 10.78
CA VAL A 271 -27.62 -11.71 11.39
C VAL A 271 -26.50 -10.68 11.22
N GLU A 272 -26.01 -10.16 12.34
CA GLU A 272 -24.84 -9.29 12.39
C GLU A 272 -23.61 -10.15 12.67
N ILE A 273 -22.59 -10.06 11.82
CA ILE A 273 -21.34 -10.79 11.98
C ILE A 273 -20.22 -9.78 12.19
N ARG A 274 -19.39 -9.99 13.21
CA ARG A 274 -18.19 -9.18 13.45
C ARG A 274 -16.96 -9.97 13.06
N PRO A 275 -15.81 -9.32 12.80
CA PRO A 275 -14.59 -10.03 12.47
C PRO A 275 -14.19 -11.07 13.54
N GLY A 276 -14.40 -10.75 14.82
CA GLY A 276 -14.14 -11.68 15.92
C GLY A 276 -15.09 -12.88 15.99
N ASP A 277 -16.27 -12.83 15.36
CA ASP A 277 -17.20 -13.98 15.26
C ASP A 277 -16.81 -14.94 14.13
N ILE A 278 -15.91 -14.51 13.23
CA ILE A 278 -15.31 -15.35 12.19
C ILE A 278 -14.08 -16.04 12.77
N ASP A 279 -13.20 -15.27 13.40
CA ASP A 279 -11.97 -15.76 13.99
C ASP A 279 -11.48 -14.85 15.12
N SER A 280 -11.28 -15.41 16.31
CA SER A 280 -10.75 -14.68 17.46
C SER A 280 -9.33 -14.19 17.28
N LEU A 281 -8.59 -14.59 16.24
CA LEU A 281 -7.30 -14.00 15.90
C LEU A 281 -7.42 -12.65 15.19
N ILE A 282 -8.59 -12.28 14.64
CA ILE A 282 -8.78 -10.98 14.01
C ILE A 282 -8.93 -9.91 15.08
N ARG A 283 -8.06 -8.89 15.06
CA ARG A 283 -7.98 -7.83 16.07
C ARG A 283 -8.36 -6.49 15.46
N ILE A 284 -9.41 -5.89 16.01
CA ILE A 284 -9.90 -4.56 15.61
C ILE A 284 -9.65 -3.57 16.75
N ALA A 285 -9.20 -2.36 16.41
CA ALA A 285 -9.10 -1.22 17.31
C ALA A 285 -9.93 -0.03 16.81
N GLY A 286 -10.36 0.82 17.74
CA GLY A 286 -11.26 1.95 17.50
C GLY A 286 -12.55 1.84 18.32
N ARG A 287 -13.35 2.90 18.33
CA ARG A 287 -14.66 2.91 19.00
C ARG A 287 -15.77 2.25 18.18
N GLY A 288 -15.56 2.13 16.87
CA GLY A 288 -16.48 1.46 15.96
C GLY A 288 -16.29 -0.05 16.02
N ASP A 289 -17.40 -0.79 15.98
CA ASP A 289 -17.45 -2.24 15.88
C ASP A 289 -17.94 -2.60 14.46
N PRO A 290 -17.03 -2.75 13.48
CA PRO A 290 -17.42 -2.88 12.09
C PRO A 290 -18.09 -4.24 11.86
N LEU A 291 -19.24 -4.22 11.21
CA LEU A 291 -19.91 -5.44 10.76
C LEU A 291 -19.26 -5.94 9.47
N GLU A 292 -19.08 -7.25 9.39
CA GLU A 292 -18.66 -7.96 8.20
C GLU A 292 -19.86 -8.21 7.29
N THR A 293 -19.63 -8.17 5.98
CA THR A 293 -20.66 -8.49 4.97
C THR A 293 -20.43 -9.91 4.46
N PRO A 294 -21.13 -10.92 5.01
CA PRO A 294 -21.07 -12.28 4.48
C PRO A 294 -21.93 -12.42 3.22
N MET A 295 -21.67 -13.45 2.44
CA MET A 295 -22.58 -13.93 1.39
C MET A 295 -23.09 -15.31 1.77
N PHE A 296 -24.35 -15.41 2.17
CA PHE A 296 -25.04 -16.67 2.44
C PHE A 296 -25.52 -17.29 1.13
N LEU A 297 -25.02 -18.48 0.80
CA LEU A 297 -25.38 -19.21 -0.41
C LEU A 297 -26.27 -20.41 -0.10
N THR A 298 -27.17 -20.72 -1.03
CA THR A 298 -27.95 -21.97 -1.03
C THR A 298 -28.04 -22.55 -2.44
N LEU A 299 -27.45 -23.72 -2.64
CA LEU A 299 -27.67 -24.53 -3.84
C LEU A 299 -28.91 -25.40 -3.62
N HIS A 300 -29.94 -25.17 -4.43
CA HIS A 300 -31.23 -25.83 -4.30
C HIS A 300 -31.27 -27.21 -4.95
N ALA A 301 -32.29 -28.00 -4.61
CA ALA A 301 -32.60 -29.24 -5.30
C ALA A 301 -32.95 -28.96 -6.78
N ASP A 302 -32.73 -29.96 -7.63
CA ASP A 302 -33.09 -29.97 -9.06
C ASP A 302 -34.56 -29.59 -9.35
N THR A 303 -35.46 -29.91 -8.44
CA THR A 303 -36.91 -29.65 -8.51
C THR A 303 -37.31 -28.22 -8.15
N ALA A 304 -36.43 -27.45 -7.54
CA ALA A 304 -36.74 -26.10 -7.07
C ALA A 304 -36.83 -25.11 -8.24
N GLY A 305 -37.97 -24.44 -8.38
CA GLY A 305 -38.14 -23.30 -9.31
C GLY A 305 -38.22 -21.97 -8.58
N GLY A 306 -37.73 -20.90 -9.21
CA GLY A 306 -37.54 -19.58 -8.60
C GLY A 306 -38.80 -18.79 -8.24
N VAL A 307 -40.00 -19.23 -8.65
CA VAL A 307 -41.25 -18.50 -8.41
C VAL A 307 -41.96 -19.03 -7.17
N VAL A 308 -42.04 -18.24 -6.10
CA VAL A 308 -42.64 -18.66 -4.82
C VAL A 308 -43.92 -17.90 -4.45
N GLN A 309 -44.77 -18.54 -3.66
CA GLN A 309 -45.95 -17.97 -3.02
C GLN A 309 -45.56 -17.20 -1.75
N ARG A 310 -46.48 -16.39 -1.21
CA ARG A 310 -46.26 -15.67 0.07
C ARG A 310 -46.02 -16.58 1.29
N ASN A 311 -46.43 -17.85 1.21
CA ASN A 311 -46.17 -18.86 2.24
C ASN A 311 -44.90 -19.70 1.95
N ASN A 312 -44.06 -19.25 1.01
CA ASN A 312 -42.84 -19.91 0.56
C ASN A 312 -43.04 -21.26 -0.17
N ALA A 313 -44.27 -21.57 -0.59
CA ALA A 313 -44.52 -22.72 -1.47
C ALA A 313 -44.14 -22.35 -2.91
N SER A 314 -43.45 -23.23 -3.64
CA SER A 314 -43.14 -22.95 -5.03
C SER A 314 -44.39 -22.96 -5.93
N ARG A 315 -44.49 -21.98 -6.83
CA ARG A 315 -45.45 -21.92 -7.94
C ARG A 315 -44.94 -22.61 -9.19
N TRP A 316 -43.66 -22.98 -9.20
CA TRP A 316 -42.97 -23.62 -10.30
C TRP A 316 -42.01 -24.68 -9.78
N SER A 317 -42.26 -25.93 -10.16
CA SER A 317 -41.35 -27.03 -9.87
C SER A 317 -40.85 -27.65 -11.15
N LEU A 318 -39.59 -28.03 -11.17
CA LEU A 318 -38.96 -28.76 -12.25
C LEU A 318 -39.11 -30.27 -12.01
N PRO A 319 -39.06 -31.11 -13.07
CA PRO A 319 -39.01 -32.56 -12.91
C PRO A 319 -37.72 -32.99 -12.17
N GLU A 320 -37.83 -34.03 -11.35
CA GLU A 320 -36.67 -34.69 -10.73
C GLU A 320 -35.75 -35.27 -11.80
N ARG A 321 -34.44 -35.14 -11.58
CA ARG A 321 -33.33 -35.64 -12.40
C ARG A 321 -32.41 -36.50 -11.51
N PRO A 322 -32.87 -37.71 -11.13
CA PRO A 322 -32.10 -38.58 -10.25
C PRO A 322 -30.79 -39.02 -10.92
N LEU A 323 -29.73 -39.18 -10.12
CA LEU A 323 -28.40 -39.58 -10.58
C LEU A 323 -27.71 -38.59 -11.53
N GLU A 324 -28.19 -37.35 -11.62
CA GLU A 324 -27.54 -36.28 -12.37
C GLU A 324 -26.87 -35.27 -11.42
N PRO A 325 -25.76 -34.63 -11.83
CA PRO A 325 -25.11 -33.63 -11.00
C PRO A 325 -25.93 -32.34 -10.96
N ARG A 326 -25.55 -31.41 -10.07
CA ARG A 326 -26.18 -30.08 -9.98
C ARG A 326 -25.15 -28.98 -10.02
N TRP A 327 -25.47 -27.88 -10.69
CA TRP A 327 -24.60 -26.72 -10.70
C TRP A 327 -25.34 -25.39 -10.88
N ARG A 328 -24.68 -24.29 -10.49
CA ARG A 328 -25.09 -22.93 -10.82
C ARG A 328 -23.93 -21.95 -10.63
N SER A 329 -23.88 -20.91 -11.46
CA SER A 329 -22.76 -19.96 -11.49
C SER A 329 -23.21 -18.53 -11.26
N ILE A 330 -22.39 -17.78 -10.53
CA ILE A 330 -22.49 -16.33 -10.35
C ILE A 330 -21.13 -15.69 -10.68
N VAL A 331 -21.14 -14.42 -11.08
CA VAL A 331 -19.95 -13.67 -11.49
C VAL A 331 -19.95 -12.28 -10.88
N THR A 332 -18.76 -11.77 -10.60
CA THR A 332 -18.55 -10.37 -10.25
C THR A 332 -17.44 -9.78 -11.11
N PRO A 333 -17.62 -8.57 -11.69
CA PRO A 333 -16.55 -7.85 -12.34
C PRO A 333 -15.58 -7.27 -11.29
N LEU A 334 -14.29 -7.55 -11.44
CA LEU A 334 -13.21 -6.99 -10.63
C LEU A 334 -12.64 -5.69 -11.25
N SER A 335 -12.57 -5.64 -12.58
CA SER A 335 -12.12 -4.46 -13.34
C SER A 335 -12.56 -4.58 -14.79
N SER A 336 -13.19 -3.55 -15.35
CA SER A 336 -13.54 -3.50 -16.79
C SER A 336 -12.32 -3.49 -17.71
N THR A 337 -11.18 -2.96 -17.25
CA THR A 337 -9.95 -2.84 -18.07
C THR A 337 -8.87 -3.87 -17.70
N GLY A 338 -9.14 -4.70 -16.70
CA GLY A 338 -8.19 -5.66 -16.15
C GLY A 338 -7.43 -5.12 -14.93
N LEU A 339 -7.13 -6.03 -14.01
CA LEU A 339 -6.38 -5.79 -12.78
C LEU A 339 -5.07 -6.58 -12.80
N ASP A 340 -3.99 -5.98 -12.28
CA ASP A 340 -2.72 -6.65 -12.08
C ASP A 340 -2.65 -7.36 -10.72
N LEU A 341 -2.93 -8.66 -10.72
CA LEU A 341 -2.78 -9.56 -9.58
C LEU A 341 -1.41 -10.26 -9.56
N SER A 342 -0.45 -9.84 -10.40
CA SER A 342 0.88 -10.47 -10.46
C SER A 342 1.75 -10.24 -9.22
N ARG A 343 1.31 -9.40 -8.28
CA ARG A 343 1.93 -9.19 -6.96
C ARG A 343 1.23 -9.95 -5.83
N ASN A 344 0.07 -10.55 -6.11
CA ASN A 344 -0.65 -11.37 -5.16
C ASN A 344 -0.15 -12.82 -5.26
N GLU A 345 -0.24 -13.54 -4.14
CA GLU A 345 0.20 -14.94 -4.05
C GLU A 345 -0.96 -15.85 -3.67
N PHE A 346 -1.93 -15.36 -2.88
CA PHE A 346 -3.05 -16.16 -2.41
C PHE A 346 -4.40 -15.47 -2.63
N LEU A 347 -5.44 -16.27 -2.84
CA LEU A 347 -6.84 -15.89 -2.62
C LEU A 347 -7.30 -16.58 -1.35
N GLU A 348 -7.70 -15.79 -0.35
CA GLU A 348 -8.21 -16.28 0.93
C GLU A 348 -9.70 -15.98 1.07
N PHE A 349 -10.44 -16.88 1.69
CA PHE A 349 -11.81 -16.65 2.13
C PHE A 349 -12.18 -17.59 3.26
N TRP A 350 -13.18 -17.17 4.03
CA TRP A 350 -13.78 -17.97 5.09
C TRP A 350 -15.08 -18.58 4.60
N VAL A 351 -15.30 -19.85 4.94
CA VAL A 351 -16.55 -20.57 4.68
C VAL A 351 -17.22 -20.89 6.01
N PHE A 352 -18.46 -20.43 6.18
CA PHE A 352 -19.30 -20.83 7.30
C PHE A 352 -20.11 -22.06 6.94
N HIS A 353 -20.03 -23.07 7.80
CA HIS A 353 -20.90 -24.23 7.75
C HIS A 353 -21.93 -24.13 8.88
N PRO A 354 -23.24 -24.19 8.59
CA PRO A 354 -24.26 -24.27 9.65
C PRO A 354 -24.12 -25.60 10.41
N PRO A 355 -24.71 -25.75 11.61
CA PRO A 355 -24.65 -27.00 12.40
C PRO A 355 -25.00 -28.27 11.64
N ALA A 356 -25.94 -28.19 10.69
CA ALA A 356 -26.33 -29.34 9.86
C ALA A 356 -25.30 -29.71 8.78
N ARG A 357 -24.32 -28.83 8.49
CA ARG A 357 -23.26 -28.98 7.47
C ARG A 357 -23.78 -29.53 6.13
N THR A 358 -24.88 -28.97 5.62
CA THR A 358 -25.58 -29.55 4.46
C THR A 358 -24.77 -29.47 3.17
N ALA A 359 -23.87 -28.48 3.04
CA ALA A 359 -22.92 -28.39 1.92
C ALA A 359 -21.94 -29.57 1.88
N ASP A 360 -21.40 -29.99 3.02
CA ASP A 360 -20.51 -31.14 3.14
C ASP A 360 -21.25 -32.44 2.77
N SER A 361 -22.46 -32.61 3.30
CA SER A 361 -23.27 -33.81 3.01
C SER A 361 -23.71 -33.88 1.55
N ALA A 362 -23.87 -32.73 0.89
CA ALA A 362 -24.14 -32.64 -0.55
C ALA A 362 -22.88 -32.80 -1.40
N GLY A 363 -21.68 -32.84 -0.82
CA GLY A 363 -20.42 -32.96 -1.55
C GLY A 363 -20.06 -31.74 -2.40
N VAL A 364 -20.44 -30.53 -1.95
CA VAL A 364 -20.26 -29.30 -2.74
C VAL A 364 -18.79 -29.03 -3.07
N ARG A 365 -18.56 -28.64 -4.33
CA ARG A 365 -17.32 -28.06 -4.83
C ARG A 365 -17.56 -26.66 -5.36
N LEU A 366 -16.70 -25.73 -4.97
CA LEU A 366 -16.63 -24.39 -5.54
C LEU A 366 -15.62 -24.39 -6.67
N VAL A 367 -16.04 -24.00 -7.86
CA VAL A 367 -15.15 -23.77 -9.01
C VAL A 367 -15.01 -22.26 -9.18
N LEU A 368 -13.81 -21.76 -8.94
CA LEU A 368 -13.46 -20.35 -9.03
C LEU A 368 -12.67 -20.14 -10.32
N ASP A 369 -13.24 -19.42 -11.27
CA ASP A 369 -12.59 -19.03 -12.53
C ASP A 369 -12.19 -17.55 -12.45
N LEU A 370 -10.88 -17.29 -12.50
CA LEU A 370 -10.29 -15.96 -12.38
C LEU A 370 -9.65 -15.53 -13.70
N GLY A 371 -10.19 -14.51 -14.35
CA GLY A 371 -9.67 -14.03 -15.64
C GLY A 371 -10.71 -13.27 -16.45
N THR A 372 -11.01 -13.77 -17.64
CA THR A 372 -12.06 -13.28 -18.53
C THR A 372 -13.02 -14.44 -18.78
N VAL A 373 -14.29 -14.24 -18.47
CA VAL A 373 -15.36 -15.25 -18.53
C VAL A 373 -16.44 -14.76 -19.48
N ASP A 374 -17.21 -15.69 -20.05
CA ASP A 374 -18.29 -15.40 -20.99
C ASP A 374 -19.42 -14.63 -20.27
N GLU A 375 -19.96 -13.61 -20.95
CA GLU A 375 -21.03 -12.74 -20.48
C GLU A 375 -22.43 -13.32 -20.71
N ASP A 376 -22.54 -14.37 -21.53
CA ASP A 376 -23.81 -15.02 -21.89
C ASP A 376 -24.39 -15.78 -20.69
N ALA A 377 -25.10 -15.06 -19.81
CA ALA A 377 -25.58 -15.60 -18.56
C ALA A 377 -26.68 -16.65 -18.81
N LEU A 378 -26.58 -17.81 -18.12
CA LEU A 378 -27.59 -18.85 -18.25
C LEU A 378 -28.64 -18.71 -17.16
N ALA A 379 -29.88 -18.42 -17.54
CA ALA A 379 -31.04 -18.45 -16.64
C ALA A 379 -32.05 -19.54 -16.97
N ILE A 380 -32.78 -20.01 -15.96
CA ILE A 380 -33.85 -20.99 -16.11
C ILE A 380 -35.16 -20.31 -15.72
N ALA A 381 -36.15 -20.38 -16.61
CA ALA A 381 -37.49 -19.85 -16.39
C ALA A 381 -38.56 -20.91 -16.72
N PRO A 382 -39.80 -20.77 -16.22
CA PRO A 382 -40.90 -21.62 -16.66
C PRO A 382 -41.22 -21.37 -18.12
N GLU A 383 -41.69 -22.38 -18.84
CA GLU A 383 -42.09 -22.28 -20.25
C GLU A 383 -43.54 -21.79 -20.40
N SER A 384 -44.40 -22.13 -19.44
CA SER A 384 -45.85 -21.94 -19.55
C SER A 384 -46.48 -21.44 -18.26
N ILE A 385 -47.56 -20.66 -18.43
CA ILE A 385 -48.35 -20.04 -17.36
C ILE A 385 -49.76 -20.60 -17.35
N PHE A 386 -50.24 -20.93 -16.15
CA PHE A 386 -51.59 -21.44 -15.91
C PHE A 386 -52.28 -20.59 -14.84
N VAL A 387 -53.33 -19.89 -15.23
CA VAL A 387 -54.15 -19.08 -14.33
C VAL A 387 -55.44 -19.84 -14.02
N ALA A 388 -55.61 -20.26 -12.77
CA ALA A 388 -56.81 -20.92 -12.28
C ALA A 388 -57.46 -20.06 -11.18
N ALA A 389 -58.60 -19.43 -11.50
CA ALA A 389 -59.26 -18.44 -10.64
C ALA A 389 -58.31 -17.30 -10.23
N SER A 390 -57.90 -17.23 -8.97
CA SER A 390 -56.97 -16.22 -8.43
C SER A 390 -55.53 -16.72 -8.25
N ASP A 391 -55.23 -17.97 -8.61
CA ASP A 391 -53.89 -18.53 -8.47
C ASP A 391 -53.19 -18.69 -9.82
N THR A 392 -51.90 -18.43 -9.83
CA THR A 392 -51.04 -18.50 -11.01
C THR A 392 -49.94 -19.51 -10.73
N THR A 393 -49.87 -20.53 -11.58
CA THR A 393 -48.87 -21.60 -11.50
C THR A 393 -48.12 -21.69 -12.81
N PHE A 394 -46.89 -22.18 -12.76
CA PHE A 394 -46.01 -22.24 -13.91
C PHE A 394 -45.47 -23.66 -14.11
N ARG A 395 -45.19 -24.02 -15.36
CA ARG A 395 -44.70 -25.36 -15.74
C ARG A 395 -43.70 -25.30 -16.90
N GLY A 396 -43.05 -26.43 -17.13
CA GLY A 396 -42.03 -26.58 -18.16
C GLY A 396 -40.72 -25.91 -17.75
N ARG A 397 -39.78 -25.92 -18.68
CA ARG A 397 -38.44 -25.35 -18.52
C ARG A 397 -38.05 -24.69 -19.82
N GLN A 398 -37.54 -23.47 -19.75
CA GLN A 398 -36.85 -22.81 -20.85
C GLN A 398 -35.55 -22.18 -20.35
N TYR A 399 -34.61 -22.02 -21.27
CA TYR A 399 -33.36 -21.30 -21.04
C TYR A 399 -33.54 -19.85 -21.51
N VAL A 400 -33.18 -18.91 -20.65
CA VAL A 400 -33.31 -17.46 -20.88
C VAL A 400 -31.91 -16.83 -20.81
N GLY A 401 -31.71 -15.76 -21.57
CA GLY A 401 -30.45 -15.02 -21.69
C GLY A 401 -29.56 -15.47 -22.83
N THR A 402 -29.63 -16.75 -23.22
CA THR A 402 -28.69 -17.32 -24.19
C THR A 402 -28.64 -16.56 -25.53
N GLY A 403 -27.49 -15.94 -25.81
CA GLY A 403 -27.18 -15.22 -27.05
C GLY A 403 -27.80 -13.83 -27.17
N VAL A 404 -28.30 -13.22 -26.09
CA VAL A 404 -28.94 -11.89 -26.08
C VAL A 404 -28.38 -11.07 -24.93
N LEU A 405 -27.88 -9.85 -25.22
CA LEU A 405 -27.40 -8.95 -24.17
C LEU A 405 -28.53 -8.52 -23.23
N ASP A 406 -28.63 -9.16 -22.05
CA ASP A 406 -29.60 -8.81 -21.02
C ASP A 406 -29.09 -7.67 -20.13
N THR A 407 -29.71 -6.50 -20.28
CA THR A 407 -29.33 -5.29 -19.55
C THR A 407 -30.48 -4.34 -19.32
N GLU A 408 -30.55 -3.77 -18.11
CA GLU A 408 -31.40 -2.62 -17.81
C GLU A 408 -30.71 -1.28 -18.14
N ARG A 409 -29.45 -1.33 -18.60
CA ARG A 409 -28.70 -0.15 -18.98
C ARG A 409 -29.36 0.53 -20.18
N SER A 410 -29.59 1.83 -20.07
CA SER A 410 -30.10 2.62 -21.20
C SER A 410 -29.02 2.90 -22.24
N SER A 411 -29.44 3.18 -23.49
CA SER A 411 -28.53 3.52 -24.60
C SER A 411 -27.66 4.77 -24.41
N ILE A 412 -27.91 5.57 -23.37
CA ILE A 412 -27.14 6.78 -23.02
C ILE A 412 -26.40 6.62 -21.69
N ASP A 413 -26.32 5.40 -21.17
CA ASP A 413 -25.57 5.01 -19.96
C ASP A 413 -26.03 5.70 -18.66
N ILE A 414 -27.33 5.98 -18.56
CA ILE A 414 -27.96 6.50 -17.35
C ILE A 414 -29.01 5.49 -16.89
N PHE A 415 -28.86 4.95 -15.69
CA PHE A 415 -29.83 4.08 -15.05
C PHE A 415 -30.80 4.89 -14.18
N ASN A 416 -32.09 4.69 -14.38
CA ASN A 416 -33.16 5.22 -13.54
C ASN A 416 -33.98 4.08 -12.92
N ALA A 417 -33.80 3.86 -11.63
CA ALA A 417 -34.51 2.83 -10.86
C ALA A 417 -36.05 2.93 -10.91
N GLU A 418 -36.64 4.07 -11.28
CA GLU A 418 -38.11 4.16 -11.42
C GLU A 418 -38.63 3.64 -12.76
N THR A 419 -37.79 3.62 -13.80
CA THR A 419 -38.22 3.33 -15.18
C THR A 419 -37.50 2.17 -15.84
N ASP A 420 -36.23 1.95 -15.48
CA ASP A 420 -35.34 1.01 -16.17
C ASP A 420 -35.23 -0.33 -15.41
N ASP A 421 -35.41 -0.28 -14.09
CA ASP A 421 -35.45 -1.43 -13.18
C ASP A 421 -36.73 -2.24 -13.39
N THR A 422 -36.65 -3.18 -14.32
CA THR A 422 -37.79 -3.96 -14.80
C THR A 422 -37.55 -5.47 -14.77
N GLY A 423 -36.36 -5.89 -14.34
CA GLY A 423 -35.87 -7.25 -14.24
C GLY A 423 -35.24 -7.77 -15.53
N ILE A 424 -34.24 -8.63 -15.36
CA ILE A 424 -33.54 -9.34 -16.44
C ILE A 424 -33.65 -10.87 -16.28
N LEU A 425 -33.25 -11.63 -17.31
CA LEU A 425 -33.06 -13.08 -17.24
C LEU A 425 -34.30 -13.84 -16.70
N ALA A 426 -34.13 -14.62 -15.62
CA ALA A 426 -35.18 -15.46 -15.05
C ALA A 426 -36.36 -14.66 -14.48
N ASP A 427 -36.14 -13.40 -14.09
CA ASP A 427 -37.17 -12.57 -13.47
C ASP A 427 -38.13 -11.97 -14.48
N ARG A 428 -37.69 -11.87 -15.74
CA ARG A 428 -38.49 -11.39 -16.86
C ARG A 428 -38.19 -12.18 -18.14
N PRO A 429 -38.69 -13.42 -18.24
CA PRO A 429 -38.52 -14.21 -19.45
C PRO A 429 -39.18 -13.51 -20.65
N PRO A 430 -38.60 -13.63 -21.86
CA PRO A 430 -39.11 -12.95 -23.06
C PRO A 430 -40.51 -13.40 -23.44
N GLN A 431 -40.83 -14.67 -23.17
CA GLN A 431 -42.11 -15.28 -23.53
C GLN A 431 -42.49 -16.41 -22.58
N LEU A 432 -43.77 -16.50 -22.24
CA LEU A 432 -44.43 -17.66 -21.62
C LEU A 432 -45.58 -18.13 -22.52
N LEU A 433 -45.90 -19.41 -22.51
CA LEU A 433 -47.06 -19.95 -23.22
C LEU A 433 -48.27 -20.09 -22.29
N ASP A 434 -49.40 -19.52 -22.68
CA ASP A 434 -50.67 -19.77 -21.98
C ASP A 434 -51.22 -21.19 -22.30
N PRO A 435 -52.31 -21.65 -21.66
CA PRO A 435 -52.86 -22.99 -21.92
C PRO A 435 -53.38 -23.21 -23.34
N ALA A 436 -53.58 -22.15 -24.13
CA ALA A 436 -53.96 -22.19 -25.54
C ALA A 436 -52.73 -22.13 -26.48
N GLY A 437 -51.52 -22.05 -25.94
CA GLY A 437 -50.27 -21.90 -26.69
C GLY A 437 -50.03 -20.47 -27.21
N ILE A 438 -50.74 -19.47 -26.66
CA ILE A 438 -50.57 -18.07 -27.03
C ILE A 438 -49.39 -17.48 -26.23
N PRO A 439 -48.45 -16.78 -26.89
CA PRO A 439 -47.37 -16.05 -26.24
C PRO A 439 -47.87 -14.96 -25.27
N VAL A 440 -47.38 -14.98 -24.04
CA VAL A 440 -47.45 -13.89 -23.07
C VAL A 440 -46.03 -13.36 -22.90
N ASN A 441 -45.76 -12.19 -23.46
CA ASN A 441 -44.40 -11.64 -23.51
C ASN A 441 -44.10 -10.76 -22.31
N ASP A 442 -42.82 -10.71 -21.92
CA ASP A 442 -42.24 -9.78 -20.95
C ASP A 442 -42.95 -9.72 -19.59
N LEU A 443 -43.56 -10.84 -19.17
CA LEU A 443 -44.27 -10.93 -17.90
C LEU A 443 -43.27 -11.03 -16.74
N PRO A 444 -43.25 -10.08 -15.79
CA PRO A 444 -42.40 -10.19 -14.63
C PRO A 444 -42.85 -11.35 -13.73
N LEU A 445 -41.93 -12.25 -13.39
CA LEU A 445 -42.17 -13.38 -12.51
C LEU A 445 -42.00 -13.02 -11.03
N CYS A 446 -41.22 -11.98 -10.76
CA CYS A 446 -41.03 -11.40 -9.45
C CYS A 446 -41.10 -9.87 -9.55
N GLN A 447 -41.35 -9.23 -8.41
CA GLN A 447 -41.26 -7.78 -8.29
C GLN A 447 -40.96 -7.42 -6.83
N ARG A 448 -39.91 -6.64 -6.61
CA ARG A 448 -39.61 -6.01 -5.33
C ARG A 448 -40.33 -4.67 -5.25
N ILE A 449 -40.77 -4.33 -4.05
CA ILE A 449 -41.34 -3.02 -3.78
C ILE A 449 -40.24 -2.21 -3.12
N LEU A 450 -39.81 -1.13 -3.77
CA LEU A 450 -38.96 -0.12 -3.17
C LEU A 450 -39.68 0.42 -1.92
N ALA A 451 -39.21 0.00 -0.76
CA ALA A 451 -39.77 0.34 0.54
C ALA A 451 -38.70 1.01 1.40
N ASN A 452 -39.13 1.82 2.36
CA ASN A 452 -38.21 2.47 3.31
C ASN A 452 -37.56 1.47 4.29
N ALA A 453 -37.91 0.18 4.24
CA ALA A 453 -37.37 -0.87 5.08
C ALA A 453 -36.70 -1.94 4.22
N VAL A 454 -35.48 -2.31 4.59
CA VAL A 454 -34.74 -3.41 3.94
C VAL A 454 -35.46 -4.72 4.24
N GLN A 455 -35.87 -5.43 3.18
CA GLN A 455 -36.52 -6.72 3.31
C GLN A 455 -35.49 -7.81 3.63
N VAL A 456 -35.67 -8.50 4.75
CA VAL A 456 -34.82 -9.63 5.15
C VAL A 456 -35.56 -10.93 4.84
N PHE A 457 -34.93 -11.77 4.01
CA PHE A 457 -35.50 -13.04 3.59
C PHE A 457 -34.88 -14.21 4.36
N PRO A 458 -35.64 -15.28 4.66
CA PRO A 458 -35.07 -16.52 5.17
C PRO A 458 -33.86 -16.99 4.35
N TRP A 459 -32.92 -17.68 4.99
CA TRP A 459 -31.74 -18.20 4.30
C TRP A 459 -32.13 -19.25 3.25
N GLY A 460 -31.86 -18.92 1.98
CA GLY A 460 -32.18 -19.72 0.83
C GLY A 460 -33.56 -19.43 0.24
N ASP A 461 -34.22 -18.34 0.62
CA ASP A 461 -35.50 -17.97 0.01
C ASP A 461 -35.29 -17.57 -1.45
N LEU A 462 -35.98 -18.25 -2.35
CA LEU A 462 -35.87 -18.03 -3.81
C LEU A 462 -36.38 -16.65 -4.25
N SER A 463 -37.20 -15.98 -3.43
CA SER A 463 -37.64 -14.60 -3.72
C SER A 463 -36.60 -13.53 -3.41
N SER A 464 -35.47 -13.90 -2.80
CA SER A 464 -34.40 -12.95 -2.44
C SER A 464 -33.61 -12.42 -3.64
N SER A 465 -33.53 -13.20 -4.73
CA SER A 465 -32.70 -12.92 -5.91
C SER A 465 -33.45 -12.19 -7.03
N CYS A 466 -34.53 -11.46 -6.70
CA CYS A 466 -35.33 -10.73 -7.68
C CYS A 466 -34.63 -9.42 -8.11
N SER A 467 -34.32 -9.31 -9.41
CA SER A 467 -33.81 -8.10 -10.07
C SER A 467 -34.86 -7.00 -10.17
N ASN A 468 -36.06 -7.34 -10.65
CA ASN A 468 -37.14 -6.36 -10.87
C ASN A 468 -37.54 -5.58 -9.59
N GLY A 469 -37.32 -4.28 -9.59
CA GLY A 469 -37.65 -3.33 -8.52
C GLY A 469 -36.64 -3.32 -7.36
N ASN A 470 -35.42 -3.82 -7.55
CA ASN A 470 -34.38 -3.87 -6.51
C ASN A 470 -33.63 -2.54 -6.30
N GLY A 471 -33.79 -1.58 -7.22
CA GLY A 471 -33.15 -0.26 -7.20
C GLY A 471 -31.70 -0.23 -7.66
N THR A 472 -31.18 -1.30 -8.25
CA THR A 472 -29.80 -1.44 -8.74
C THR A 472 -29.77 -1.76 -10.22
N LEU A 473 -28.72 -1.31 -10.92
CA LEU A 473 -28.54 -1.64 -12.35
C LEU A 473 -28.17 -3.11 -12.48
N ASP A 474 -29.06 -3.91 -13.07
CA ASP A 474 -28.76 -5.29 -13.43
C ASP A 474 -28.36 -5.40 -14.90
N THR A 475 -27.22 -6.05 -15.15
CA THR A 475 -26.71 -6.27 -16.50
C THR A 475 -25.74 -7.43 -16.55
N GLU A 476 -25.73 -8.15 -17.68
CA GLU A 476 -24.69 -9.11 -18.00
C GLU A 476 -23.49 -8.52 -18.77
N ASP A 477 -23.53 -7.22 -19.10
CA ASP A 477 -22.40 -6.46 -19.66
C ASP A 477 -21.35 -6.22 -18.56
N LEU A 478 -20.38 -7.13 -18.45
CA LEU A 478 -19.43 -7.16 -17.34
C LEU A 478 -18.31 -6.12 -17.51
N ASP A 479 -17.94 -5.79 -18.75
CA ASP A 479 -16.90 -4.80 -19.04
C ASP A 479 -17.45 -3.40 -19.40
N GLY A 480 -18.75 -3.31 -19.67
CA GLY A 480 -19.47 -2.06 -19.86
C GLY A 480 -19.42 -1.52 -21.29
N ASP A 481 -19.09 -2.35 -22.29
CA ASP A 481 -18.95 -1.93 -23.68
C ASP A 481 -20.26 -1.99 -24.51
N ASN A 482 -21.36 -2.42 -23.88
CA ASN A 482 -22.68 -2.68 -24.49
C ASN A 482 -22.66 -3.73 -25.62
N VAL A 483 -21.71 -4.66 -25.60
CA VAL A 483 -21.62 -5.78 -26.52
C VAL A 483 -21.65 -7.07 -25.72
N LEU A 484 -22.55 -7.98 -26.08
CA LEU A 484 -22.52 -9.32 -25.51
C LEU A 484 -21.27 -10.06 -25.98
N ASN A 485 -20.34 -10.30 -25.04
CA ASN A 485 -19.15 -11.11 -25.26
C ASN A 485 -19.46 -12.61 -25.11
N ALA A 486 -20.31 -13.12 -26.02
CA ALA A 486 -20.72 -14.52 -26.08
C ALA A 486 -19.98 -15.33 -27.17
N ARG A 487 -19.75 -16.62 -26.88
CA ARG A 487 -19.29 -17.73 -27.76
C ARG A 487 -17.83 -18.14 -27.58
N GLY A 488 -17.68 -19.42 -27.18
CA GLY A 488 -16.44 -20.07 -26.75
C GLY A 488 -15.24 -20.08 -27.73
N ALA A 489 -14.06 -20.17 -27.07
CA ALA A 489 -12.69 -19.78 -27.45
C ALA A 489 -12.23 -18.40 -26.92
N ALA A 490 -13.14 -17.60 -26.33
CA ALA A 490 -12.83 -16.30 -25.72
C ALA A 490 -12.65 -16.33 -24.18
N GLU A 491 -13.09 -17.38 -23.46
CA GLU A 491 -12.77 -17.49 -22.03
C GLU A 491 -11.26 -17.70 -21.84
N SER A 492 -10.66 -16.87 -21.00
CA SER A 492 -9.28 -17.05 -20.56
C SER A 492 -9.23 -16.88 -19.05
N ALA A 493 -9.19 -18.00 -18.32
CA ALA A 493 -9.28 -18.01 -16.86
C ALA A 493 -8.35 -19.06 -16.22
N PHE A 494 -7.87 -18.71 -15.02
CA PHE A 494 -7.26 -19.64 -14.09
C PHE A 494 -8.35 -20.27 -13.24
N ARG A 495 -8.42 -21.60 -13.21
CA ARG A 495 -9.43 -22.34 -12.46
C ARG A 495 -8.87 -22.93 -11.18
N TYR A 496 -9.65 -22.82 -10.11
CA TYR A 496 -9.39 -23.45 -8.82
C TYR A 496 -10.63 -24.20 -8.35
N VAL A 497 -10.45 -25.45 -7.91
CA VAL A 497 -11.55 -26.29 -7.42
C VAL A 497 -11.37 -26.56 -5.94
N VAL A 498 -12.30 -26.04 -5.14
CA VAL A 498 -12.30 -26.14 -3.68
C VAL A 498 -13.42 -27.07 -3.26
N THR A 499 -13.09 -28.19 -2.63
CA THR A 499 -14.10 -29.02 -1.97
C THR A 499 -14.38 -28.45 -0.58
N LEU A 500 -15.65 -28.23 -0.24
CA LEU A 500 -16.05 -27.65 1.05
C LEU A 500 -15.98 -28.69 2.18
N GLN A 501 -14.76 -29.14 2.47
CA GLN A 501 -14.44 -30.10 3.51
C GLN A 501 -13.04 -29.86 4.06
N ARG A 502 -12.83 -30.17 5.34
CA ARG A 502 -11.54 -29.98 6.04
C ARG A 502 -10.35 -30.79 5.47
N GLY A 503 -10.62 -31.77 4.59
CA GLY A 503 -9.59 -32.57 3.93
C GLY A 503 -9.14 -32.01 2.58
N ASP A 504 -9.70 -30.89 2.13
CA ASP A 504 -9.32 -30.25 0.88
C ASP A 504 -7.90 -29.68 0.95
N LYS A 505 -7.20 -29.65 -0.19
CA LYS A 505 -5.81 -29.16 -0.28
C LYS A 505 -5.68 -27.66 0.02
N TYR A 506 -6.75 -26.89 -0.11
CA TYR A 506 -6.78 -25.45 0.18
C TYR A 506 -7.27 -25.13 1.59
N PHE A 507 -7.75 -26.12 2.36
CA PHE A 507 -8.14 -25.91 3.75
C PHE A 507 -6.91 -25.58 4.62
N VAL A 508 -7.03 -24.53 5.43
CA VAL A 508 -5.95 -24.09 6.33
C VAL A 508 -6.27 -24.42 7.78
N ARG A 509 -7.39 -23.91 8.30
CA ARG A 509 -7.78 -24.08 9.71
C ARG A 509 -9.25 -23.74 9.96
N THR A 510 -9.72 -24.11 11.14
CA THR A 510 -11.03 -23.67 11.67
C THR A 510 -10.90 -22.35 12.43
N GLY A 511 -11.92 -21.50 12.33
CA GLY A 511 -12.12 -20.29 13.11
C GLY A 511 -13.10 -20.51 14.25
N GLU A 512 -13.92 -19.51 14.54
CA GLU A 512 -14.93 -19.58 15.60
C GLU A 512 -16.06 -20.55 15.26
N GLN A 513 -16.61 -21.17 16.31
CA GLN A 513 -17.69 -22.15 16.22
C GLN A 513 -18.99 -21.55 16.73
N SER A 514 -20.11 -21.95 16.12
CA SER A 514 -21.42 -21.56 16.62
C SER A 514 -21.73 -22.29 17.93
N LEU A 515 -22.70 -21.77 18.67
CA LEU A 515 -23.34 -22.57 19.71
C LEU A 515 -23.92 -23.87 19.11
N PRO A 516 -23.94 -24.97 19.88
CA PRO A 516 -24.57 -26.20 19.44
C PRO A 516 -26.07 -26.01 19.18
N ASP A 517 -26.60 -26.67 18.17
CA ASP A 517 -28.04 -26.76 17.95
C ASP A 517 -28.72 -27.74 18.93
N ASP A 518 -30.04 -27.87 18.85
CA ASP A 518 -30.84 -28.78 19.70
C ASP A 518 -30.43 -30.26 19.56
N GLN A 519 -29.71 -30.62 18.49
CA GLN A 519 -29.18 -31.96 18.23
C GLN A 519 -27.71 -32.10 18.66
N GLY A 520 -27.13 -31.07 19.29
CA GLY A 520 -25.74 -31.03 19.73
C GLY A 520 -24.73 -30.85 18.60
N ARG A 521 -25.16 -30.52 17.39
CA ARG A 521 -24.27 -30.25 16.25
C ARG A 521 -23.76 -28.82 16.30
N VAL A 522 -22.55 -28.58 15.85
CA VAL A 522 -21.92 -27.25 15.84
C VAL A 522 -21.61 -26.81 14.41
N GLY A 523 -21.93 -25.56 14.10
CA GLY A 523 -21.46 -24.88 12.91
C GLY A 523 -20.11 -24.21 13.19
N GLY A 524 -19.52 -23.60 12.16
CA GLY A 524 -18.29 -22.83 12.34
C GLY A 524 -17.68 -22.37 11.04
N TRP A 525 -16.70 -21.48 11.20
CA TRP A 525 -15.93 -20.90 10.11
C TRP A 525 -14.68 -21.74 9.78
N GLU A 526 -14.35 -21.81 8.50
CA GLU A 526 -13.20 -22.55 7.97
C GLU A 526 -12.46 -21.65 6.96
N LEU A 527 -11.14 -21.47 7.16
CA LEU A 527 -10.29 -20.66 6.29
C LEU A 527 -9.76 -21.52 5.14
N TYR A 528 -9.97 -21.05 3.91
CA TYR A 528 -9.39 -21.59 2.70
C TYR A 528 -8.40 -20.60 2.09
N ARG A 529 -7.26 -21.11 1.60
CA ARG A 529 -6.19 -20.32 0.98
C ARG A 529 -5.73 -20.97 -0.30
N ILE A 530 -5.95 -20.28 -1.42
CA ILE A 530 -5.64 -20.76 -2.76
C ILE A 530 -4.39 -20.05 -3.29
N PRO A 531 -3.27 -20.75 -3.55
CA PRO A 531 -2.14 -20.19 -4.29
C PRO A 531 -2.50 -19.90 -5.76
N ILE A 532 -2.57 -18.62 -6.14
CA ILE A 532 -3.11 -18.18 -7.45
C ILE A 532 -2.17 -18.40 -8.63
N ARG A 533 -0.98 -18.96 -8.39
CA ARG A 533 0.00 -19.31 -9.44
C ARG A 533 0.00 -20.79 -9.78
N THR A 534 -0.64 -21.60 -8.96
CA THR A 534 -0.76 -23.05 -9.15
C THR A 534 -2.23 -23.41 -9.35
N PRO A 535 -2.83 -22.99 -10.48
CA PRO A 535 -4.21 -23.30 -10.78
C PRO A 535 -4.38 -24.81 -11.03
N ASP A 536 -5.58 -25.30 -10.77
CA ASP A 536 -5.95 -26.68 -11.06
C ASP A 536 -6.14 -26.92 -12.55
N ALA A 537 -6.58 -25.88 -13.27
CA ALA A 537 -6.66 -25.87 -14.72
C ALA A 537 -6.43 -24.47 -15.28
N VAL A 538 -5.97 -24.41 -16.52
CA VAL A 538 -5.81 -23.17 -17.28
C VAL A 538 -6.70 -23.26 -18.51
N ILE A 539 -7.65 -22.34 -18.63
CA ILE A 539 -8.59 -22.23 -19.76
C ILE A 539 -8.10 -21.07 -20.63
N GLY A 540 -7.91 -21.29 -21.93
CA GLY A 540 -7.44 -20.25 -22.85
C GLY A 540 -6.00 -19.78 -22.54
N THR A 541 -5.76 -18.47 -22.64
CA THR A 541 -4.44 -17.84 -22.37
C THR A 541 -4.56 -16.71 -21.35
N PRO A 542 -4.91 -17.02 -20.09
CA PRO A 542 -5.13 -16.02 -19.06
C PRO A 542 -3.81 -15.34 -18.66
N ASN A 543 -3.92 -14.10 -18.18
CA ASN A 543 -2.78 -13.31 -17.72
C ASN A 543 -3.12 -12.70 -16.36
N LEU A 544 -2.33 -13.03 -15.33
CA LEU A 544 -2.48 -12.48 -13.98
C LEU A 544 -2.37 -10.94 -13.94
N ARG A 545 -1.82 -10.32 -14.98
CA ARG A 545 -1.72 -8.86 -15.11
C ARG A 545 -2.98 -8.19 -15.70
N LEU A 546 -3.95 -8.97 -16.17
CA LEU A 546 -5.13 -8.51 -16.89
C LEU A 546 -6.36 -9.33 -16.49
N ILE A 547 -6.63 -9.40 -15.20
CA ILE A 547 -7.78 -10.12 -14.65
C ILE A 547 -8.98 -9.19 -14.59
N GLN A 548 -10.09 -9.55 -15.26
CA GLN A 548 -11.30 -8.71 -15.30
C GLN A 548 -12.39 -9.23 -14.37
N HIS A 549 -12.62 -10.54 -14.31
CA HIS A 549 -13.79 -11.16 -13.68
C HIS A 549 -13.39 -12.29 -12.73
N LEU A 550 -14.25 -12.54 -11.74
CA LEU A 550 -14.25 -13.73 -10.92
C LEU A 550 -15.62 -14.43 -11.03
N ARG A 551 -15.65 -15.63 -11.62
CA ARG A 551 -16.84 -16.49 -11.65
C ARG A 551 -16.74 -17.55 -10.55
N LEU A 552 -17.78 -17.66 -9.74
CA LEU A 552 -17.98 -18.70 -8.74
C LEU A 552 -19.08 -19.65 -9.22
N THR A 553 -18.73 -20.91 -9.45
CA THR A 553 -19.69 -21.98 -9.74
C THR A 553 -19.79 -22.89 -8.52
N VAL A 554 -21.01 -23.12 -8.05
CA VAL A 554 -21.31 -24.08 -6.99
C VAL A 554 -21.81 -25.36 -7.64
N ALA A 555 -21.07 -26.46 -7.47
CA ALA A 555 -21.36 -27.74 -8.09
C ALA A 555 -21.51 -28.84 -7.03
N ALA A 556 -22.41 -29.79 -7.26
CA ALA A 556 -22.60 -30.97 -6.42
C ALA A 556 -22.62 -32.25 -7.28
N PRO A 557 -22.05 -33.36 -6.78
CA PRO A 557 -22.10 -34.65 -7.46
C PRO A 557 -23.54 -35.18 -7.62
N PRO A 558 -23.73 -36.17 -8.51
CA PRO A 558 -24.97 -36.92 -8.58
C PRO A 558 -25.43 -37.43 -7.22
N ASP A 559 -26.72 -37.29 -6.95
CA ASP A 559 -27.33 -37.95 -5.81
C ASP A 559 -27.24 -39.49 -5.95
N PRO A 560 -27.34 -40.26 -4.86
CA PRO A 560 -27.40 -41.71 -4.93
C PRO A 560 -28.84 -42.21 -5.21
N GLY A 561 -29.65 -41.46 -5.98
CA GLY A 561 -31.06 -41.72 -6.22
C GLY A 561 -31.96 -41.44 -5.00
N GLN A 562 -31.54 -40.51 -4.14
CA GLN A 562 -32.29 -39.99 -2.99
C GLN A 562 -32.60 -38.52 -3.22
N SER A 563 -33.59 -37.96 -2.53
CA SER A 563 -33.88 -36.53 -2.63
C SER A 563 -32.63 -35.68 -2.39
N ASP A 564 -32.43 -34.71 -3.29
CA ASP A 564 -31.32 -33.78 -3.24
C ASP A 564 -31.19 -33.07 -1.89
N VAL A 565 -29.95 -33.01 -1.40
CA VAL A 565 -29.63 -32.19 -0.23
C VAL A 565 -29.52 -30.74 -0.67
N VAL A 566 -30.30 -29.86 -0.04
CA VAL A 566 -30.19 -28.40 -0.18
C VAL A 566 -28.94 -27.92 0.59
N ALA A 567 -27.92 -27.52 -0.16
CA ALA A 567 -26.62 -27.17 0.40
C ALA A 567 -26.58 -25.70 0.83
N ARG A 568 -26.31 -25.45 2.12
CA ARG A 568 -26.21 -24.10 2.71
C ARG A 568 -24.84 -23.88 3.30
N PHE A 569 -24.22 -22.76 2.94
CA PHE A 569 -22.94 -22.28 3.45
C PHE A 569 -22.85 -20.76 3.27
N ALA A 570 -21.91 -20.08 3.92
CA ALA A 570 -21.67 -18.65 3.67
C ALA A 570 -20.20 -18.37 3.40
N LEU A 571 -19.91 -17.35 2.61
CA LEU A 571 -18.56 -16.84 2.39
C LEU A 571 -18.35 -15.53 3.15
N ALA A 572 -17.14 -15.31 3.65
CA ALA A 572 -16.73 -14.04 4.23
C ALA A 572 -15.26 -13.73 3.92
N ARG A 573 -14.91 -12.44 3.93
CA ARG A 573 -13.55 -11.91 3.72
C ARG A 573 -12.82 -12.53 2.51
N LEU A 574 -13.48 -12.57 1.35
CA LEU A 574 -12.87 -13.00 0.09
C LEU A 574 -11.84 -11.97 -0.38
N ARG A 575 -10.54 -12.28 -0.29
CA ARG A 575 -9.47 -11.33 -0.57
C ARG A 575 -8.27 -11.96 -1.24
N PHE A 576 -7.67 -11.24 -2.18
CA PHE A 576 -6.33 -11.51 -2.65
C PHE A 576 -5.34 -11.00 -1.60
N VAL A 577 -4.37 -11.84 -1.22
CA VAL A 577 -3.30 -11.52 -0.28
C VAL A 577 -1.99 -11.44 -1.05
N GLY A 578 -1.27 -10.33 -0.87
CA GLY A 578 -0.01 -10.05 -1.55
C GLY A 578 0.92 -9.23 -0.68
N SER A 579 2.19 -9.18 -1.04
CA SER A 579 3.17 -8.34 -0.36
C SER A 579 3.38 -7.01 -1.11
N SER A 580 3.59 -5.92 -0.36
CA SER A 580 4.13 -4.68 -0.93
C SER A 580 5.55 -4.87 -1.47
N TRP A 581 6.26 -5.87 -0.95
CA TRP A 581 7.58 -6.29 -1.43
C TRP A 581 7.44 -7.19 -2.65
N VAL A 582 8.28 -6.94 -3.64
CA VAL A 582 8.25 -7.66 -4.91
C VAL A 582 9.41 -8.67 -4.92
N ARG A 583 9.12 -9.95 -5.20
CA ARG A 583 10.18 -10.93 -5.44
C ARG A 583 11.05 -10.50 -6.63
N ARG A 584 12.37 -10.64 -6.50
CA ARG A 584 13.31 -10.18 -7.53
C ARG A 584 13.23 -11.03 -8.80
N ALA A 585 12.94 -12.32 -8.65
CA ALA A 585 12.76 -13.27 -9.74
C ALA A 585 11.76 -14.34 -9.30
N ASP A 586 11.13 -15.01 -10.26
CA ASP A 586 10.21 -16.14 -9.99
C ASP A 586 10.96 -17.40 -9.53
N THR A 587 12.25 -17.50 -9.87
CA THR A 587 13.14 -18.61 -9.53
C THR A 587 14.33 -18.12 -8.71
N PRO A 588 15.04 -19.01 -7.99
CA PRO A 588 16.32 -18.70 -7.34
C PRO A 588 17.31 -17.92 -8.22
N ILE A 589 18.12 -17.07 -7.57
CA ILE A 589 19.18 -16.27 -8.21
C ILE A 589 20.53 -16.78 -7.73
N ARG A 590 21.49 -16.96 -8.64
CA ARG A 590 22.84 -17.41 -8.28
C ARG A 590 23.74 -16.28 -7.77
N GLY A 591 24.43 -16.52 -6.66
CA GLY A 591 25.45 -15.63 -6.09
C GLY A 591 24.88 -14.28 -5.65
N LEU A 592 25.62 -13.20 -5.90
CA LEU A 592 25.17 -11.80 -5.68
C LEU A 592 24.79 -11.06 -6.98
N GLY A 593 25.02 -11.66 -8.14
CA GLY A 593 24.59 -11.11 -9.44
C GLY A 593 23.11 -11.31 -9.73
N GLU A 594 22.72 -11.17 -10.99
CA GLU A 594 21.34 -11.34 -11.50
C GLU A 594 21.21 -12.57 -12.42
N SER A 595 22.10 -13.55 -12.26
CA SER A 595 22.02 -14.80 -13.03
C SER A 595 20.97 -15.73 -12.42
N VAL A 596 20.20 -16.41 -13.28
CA VAL A 596 19.27 -17.46 -12.84
C VAL A 596 20.05 -18.56 -12.12
N GLY A 597 19.59 -18.92 -10.92
CA GLY A 597 20.06 -20.06 -10.14
C GLY A 597 19.44 -21.36 -10.64
N ASN A 598 18.89 -22.17 -9.74
CA ASN A 598 18.11 -23.34 -10.14
C ASN A 598 16.79 -22.95 -10.82
N PRO A 599 16.59 -23.24 -12.13
CA PRO A 599 15.37 -22.86 -12.85
C PRO A 599 14.13 -23.67 -12.47
N LEU A 600 14.29 -24.79 -11.75
CA LEU A 600 13.18 -25.59 -11.22
C LEU A 600 12.73 -25.11 -9.84
N GLY A 601 13.50 -24.22 -9.22
CA GLY A 601 13.13 -23.60 -7.95
C GLY A 601 12.06 -22.53 -8.10
N GLU A 602 11.53 -22.09 -6.97
CA GLU A 602 10.45 -21.10 -6.90
C GLU A 602 10.76 -20.10 -5.78
N VAL A 603 10.42 -18.83 -6.00
CA VAL A 603 10.48 -17.78 -4.98
C VAL A 603 9.10 -17.15 -4.81
N ILE A 604 8.63 -17.07 -3.57
CA ILE A 604 7.31 -16.52 -3.22
C ILE A 604 7.51 -15.41 -2.18
N ALA A 605 6.92 -14.24 -2.42
CA ALA A 605 6.91 -13.13 -1.48
C ALA A 605 5.47 -12.79 -1.07
N SER A 606 5.10 -13.11 0.16
CA SER A 606 3.77 -12.87 0.72
C SER A 606 3.86 -12.13 2.06
N VAL A 607 2.73 -12.02 2.76
CA VAL A 607 2.67 -11.51 4.12
C VAL A 607 2.38 -12.66 5.08
N VAL A 608 2.89 -12.55 6.30
CA VAL A 608 2.45 -13.34 7.46
C VAL A 608 1.98 -12.38 8.54
N SER A 609 0.94 -12.74 9.27
CA SER A 609 0.36 -11.90 10.32
C SER A 609 0.16 -12.68 11.61
N THR A 610 -0.10 -11.99 12.71
CA THR A 610 -0.58 -12.60 13.96
C THR A 610 -1.87 -13.41 13.77
N GLU A 611 -2.64 -13.15 12.71
CA GLU A 611 -3.73 -14.03 12.23
C GLU A 611 -3.26 -15.46 11.91
N ASN A 612 -1.96 -15.65 11.64
CA ASN A 612 -1.35 -16.95 11.30
C ASN A 612 -0.71 -17.66 12.50
N ARG A 613 -1.03 -17.24 13.72
CA ARG A 613 -0.48 -17.84 14.94
C ARG A 613 -0.77 -19.33 15.06
N ILE A 614 -1.95 -19.78 14.63
CA ILE A 614 -2.37 -21.19 14.74
C ILE A 614 -1.80 -22.04 13.59
N ASP A 615 -1.87 -21.56 12.35
CA ASP A 615 -1.44 -22.33 11.15
C ASP A 615 0.06 -22.25 10.88
N LEU A 616 0.69 -21.09 11.03
CA LEU A 616 2.11 -20.89 10.73
C LEU A 616 2.99 -20.73 11.98
N GLY A 617 2.39 -20.46 13.15
CA GLY A 617 3.14 -20.23 14.39
C GLY A 617 3.74 -18.84 14.51
N TYR A 618 3.23 -17.88 13.74
CA TYR A 618 3.73 -16.51 13.74
C TYR A 618 3.40 -15.78 15.05
N THR A 619 4.38 -15.02 15.54
CA THR A 619 4.28 -14.16 16.72
C THR A 619 5.03 -12.87 16.43
N SER A 620 4.55 -11.73 16.91
CA SER A 620 5.24 -10.46 16.73
C SER A 620 6.66 -10.48 17.32
N PRO A 621 7.62 -9.75 16.72
CA PRO A 621 8.94 -9.61 17.28
C PRO A 621 8.92 -8.95 18.68
N PRO A 622 9.97 -9.13 19.51
CA PRO A 622 10.06 -8.49 20.81
C PRO A 622 9.91 -6.97 20.73
N GLY A 623 9.01 -6.40 21.53
CA GLY A 623 8.75 -4.95 21.57
C GLY A 623 7.76 -4.44 20.53
N VAL A 624 7.39 -5.27 19.54
CA VAL A 624 6.36 -4.95 18.54
C VAL A 624 4.98 -5.35 19.09
N ILE A 625 4.01 -4.45 18.95
CA ILE A 625 2.65 -4.64 19.46
C ILE A 625 1.63 -4.51 18.33
N GLU A 626 0.49 -5.18 18.49
CA GLU A 626 -0.69 -4.97 17.65
C GLU A 626 -1.29 -3.60 17.97
N ALA A 627 -0.99 -2.60 17.14
CA ALA A 627 -1.46 -1.24 17.33
C ALA A 627 -1.64 -0.55 15.97
N GLY A 628 -2.60 0.37 15.89
CA GLY A 628 -2.73 1.21 14.72
C GLY A 628 -1.51 2.08 14.51
N SER A 629 -1.23 2.45 13.25
CA SER A 629 -0.10 3.31 12.90
C SER A 629 -0.16 4.67 13.61
N GLN A 630 -1.36 5.22 13.81
CA GLN A 630 -1.60 6.46 14.53
C GLN A 630 -1.87 6.25 16.02
N ARG A 631 -1.34 7.15 16.87
CA ARG A 631 -1.53 7.15 18.33
C ARG A 631 -2.99 7.21 18.78
N ASN A 632 -3.85 7.84 17.97
CA ASN A 632 -5.26 8.01 18.29
C ASN A 632 -6.17 6.99 17.58
N THR A 633 -5.62 5.89 17.05
CA THR A 633 -6.42 4.85 16.38
C THR A 633 -7.54 4.32 17.27
N ASP A 634 -7.27 4.13 18.57
CA ASP A 634 -8.28 3.69 19.55
C ASP A 634 -9.42 4.70 19.74
N GLN A 635 -9.20 5.97 19.38
CA GLN A 635 -10.21 7.04 19.43
C GLN A 635 -10.91 7.23 18.08
N SER A 636 -10.48 6.53 17.03
CA SER A 636 -11.14 6.53 15.73
C SER A 636 -12.60 6.09 15.87
N THR A 637 -13.47 6.75 15.12
CA THR A 637 -14.88 6.36 15.02
C THR A 637 -15.08 5.10 14.19
N LEU A 638 -14.11 4.78 13.32
CA LEU A 638 -14.10 3.57 12.50
C LEU A 638 -13.20 2.52 13.15
N GLY A 639 -13.68 1.27 13.19
CA GLY A 639 -12.86 0.13 13.58
C GLY A 639 -11.85 -0.20 12.48
N THR A 640 -10.60 -0.43 12.86
CA THR A 640 -9.49 -0.77 11.95
C THR A 640 -8.81 -2.04 12.43
N GLN A 641 -8.43 -2.91 11.50
CA GLN A 641 -7.68 -4.10 11.86
C GLN A 641 -6.24 -3.73 12.23
N ILE A 642 -5.76 -4.23 13.37
CA ILE A 642 -4.45 -3.89 13.97
C ILE A 642 -3.52 -5.10 14.12
N ASN A 643 -3.89 -6.23 13.50
CA ASN A 643 -3.03 -7.40 13.46
C ASN A 643 -1.69 -7.04 12.84
N GLU A 644 -0.62 -7.34 13.57
CA GLU A 644 0.74 -7.06 13.14
C GLU A 644 1.16 -8.02 12.00
N LYS A 645 1.99 -7.52 11.07
CA LYS A 645 2.36 -8.17 9.82
C LYS A 645 3.88 -8.15 9.60
N ALA A 646 4.38 -9.17 8.90
CA ALA A 646 5.76 -9.25 8.41
C ALA A 646 5.81 -9.76 6.97
N LEU A 647 6.92 -9.48 6.28
CA LEU A 647 7.24 -10.12 5.01
C LEU A 647 7.50 -11.61 5.24
N ARG A 648 6.84 -12.47 4.45
CA ARG A 648 7.12 -13.90 4.38
C ARG A 648 7.73 -14.22 3.02
N LEU A 649 9.00 -14.61 3.03
CA LEU A 649 9.75 -15.01 1.84
C LEU A 649 10.00 -16.52 1.86
N ILE A 650 9.65 -17.20 0.78
CA ILE A 650 9.88 -18.64 0.61
C ILE A 650 10.77 -18.85 -0.62
N GLY A 651 11.80 -19.67 -0.47
CA GLY A 651 12.64 -20.15 -1.57
C GLY A 651 12.63 -21.67 -1.63
N ARG A 652 12.19 -22.24 -2.75
CA ARG A 652 12.18 -23.68 -3.01
C ARG A 652 13.32 -24.09 -3.92
N GLN A 653 13.87 -25.27 -3.66
CA GLN A 653 14.99 -25.84 -4.41
C GLN A 653 16.20 -24.91 -4.59
N LEU A 654 16.52 -24.10 -3.58
CA LEU A 654 17.73 -23.27 -3.57
C LEU A 654 18.98 -24.16 -3.63
N GLU A 655 19.87 -24.00 -4.60
CA GLU A 655 21.19 -24.67 -4.57
C GLU A 655 22.18 -23.94 -3.66
N ILE A 656 23.29 -24.58 -3.28
CA ILE A 656 24.35 -23.89 -2.53
C ILE A 656 24.90 -22.73 -3.37
N GLY A 657 24.89 -21.52 -2.82
CA GLY A 657 25.23 -20.29 -3.52
C GLY A 657 24.05 -19.60 -4.21
N ASP A 658 22.85 -20.18 -4.20
CA ASP A 658 21.64 -19.51 -4.66
C ASP A 658 20.99 -18.67 -3.54
N ARG A 659 20.16 -17.71 -3.95
CA ARG A 659 19.38 -16.86 -3.06
C ARG A 659 17.94 -16.69 -3.53
N ALA A 660 17.05 -16.47 -2.56
CA ALA A 660 15.72 -15.92 -2.75
C ALA A 660 15.73 -14.48 -2.23
N GLU A 661 15.12 -13.54 -2.95
CA GLU A 661 15.19 -12.12 -2.62
C GLU A 661 13.87 -11.41 -2.96
N ALA A 662 13.41 -10.55 -2.06
CA ALA A 662 12.34 -9.59 -2.32
C ALA A 662 12.81 -8.18 -2.02
N TYR A 663 12.23 -7.19 -2.70
CA TYR A 663 12.65 -5.80 -2.62
C TYR A 663 11.48 -4.81 -2.58
N LEU A 664 11.75 -3.63 -2.02
CA LEU A 664 10.88 -2.47 -1.99
C LEU A 664 11.62 -1.26 -2.57
N ARG A 665 10.94 -0.43 -3.38
CA ARG A 665 11.54 0.72 -4.07
C ARG A 665 10.92 2.06 -3.65
N PHE A 666 11.76 3.09 -3.67
CA PHE A 666 11.41 4.48 -3.39
C PHE A 666 11.79 5.41 -4.57
N PRO A 667 11.19 5.22 -5.77
CA PRO A 667 11.65 5.88 -7.00
C PRO A 667 11.54 7.41 -6.97
N SER A 668 10.55 7.97 -6.27
CA SER A 668 10.27 9.40 -6.19
C SER A 668 10.75 10.07 -4.90
N SER A 669 11.08 9.30 -3.87
CA SER A 669 11.42 9.82 -2.53
C SER A 669 12.53 8.96 -1.89
N PRO A 670 13.79 9.15 -2.30
CA PRO A 670 14.90 8.41 -1.72
C PRO A 670 14.97 8.59 -0.20
N ARG A 671 15.33 7.52 0.52
CA ARG A 671 15.45 7.54 1.99
C ARG A 671 16.87 7.97 2.39
N ASN A 672 16.97 8.81 3.41
CA ASN A 672 18.24 9.28 3.96
C ASN A 672 18.48 8.68 5.34
N ALA A 673 19.45 7.77 5.45
CA ALA A 673 19.82 7.11 6.70
C ALA A 673 21.00 7.78 7.43
N LEU A 674 21.55 8.89 6.92
CA LEU A 674 22.74 9.54 7.51
C LEU A 674 22.51 10.16 8.89
N SER A 675 21.24 10.43 9.23
CA SER A 675 20.83 10.94 10.54
C SER A 675 20.97 9.91 11.67
N TYR A 676 21.33 8.67 11.35
CA TYR A 676 21.36 7.54 12.28
C TYR A 676 22.68 6.77 12.22
N ARG A 677 22.98 6.04 13.29
CA ARG A 677 24.21 5.23 13.40
C ARG A 677 23.98 3.77 13.07
N GLU A 678 22.82 3.25 13.41
CA GLU A 678 22.49 1.84 13.33
C GLU A 678 21.25 1.62 12.46
N LEU A 679 21.24 0.51 11.74
CA LEU A 679 20.04 -0.08 11.15
C LEU A 679 19.72 -1.35 11.93
N ARG A 680 18.45 -1.52 12.30
CA ARG A 680 17.93 -2.69 13.02
C ARG A 680 16.82 -3.34 12.22
N VAL A 681 16.86 -4.68 12.17
CA VAL A 681 15.86 -5.49 11.46
C VAL A 681 15.60 -6.77 12.25
N TRP A 682 14.33 -7.18 12.30
CA TRP A 682 13.96 -8.50 12.80
C TRP A 682 13.93 -9.50 11.64
N MET A 683 14.65 -10.61 11.80
CA MET A 683 14.70 -11.69 10.82
C MET A 683 14.60 -13.02 11.53
N ARG A 684 13.65 -13.86 11.10
CA ARG A 684 13.43 -15.18 11.69
C ARG A 684 13.24 -16.22 10.59
N GLY A 685 14.07 -17.24 10.60
CA GLY A 685 13.88 -18.42 9.75
C GLY A 685 12.70 -19.27 10.20
N ARG A 686 12.21 -20.14 9.32
CA ARG A 686 11.26 -21.20 9.66
C ARG A 686 11.65 -22.49 8.94
N GLY A 687 11.62 -23.60 9.68
CA GLY A 687 12.01 -24.92 9.19
C GLY A 687 13.48 -25.27 9.45
N ALA A 688 13.90 -26.43 8.93
CA ALA A 688 15.26 -26.94 9.09
C ALA A 688 16.27 -26.17 8.20
N GLY A 689 17.56 -26.24 8.54
CA GLY A 689 18.67 -25.61 7.82
C GLY A 689 19.13 -24.29 8.44
N TRP A 690 18.29 -23.60 9.21
CA TRP A 690 18.65 -22.34 9.86
C TRP A 690 19.59 -22.57 11.05
N GLU A 691 19.26 -23.50 11.95
CA GLU A 691 20.09 -23.82 13.13
C GLU A 691 21.37 -24.58 12.76
N GLU A 692 21.35 -25.32 11.66
CA GLU A 692 22.50 -26.03 11.14
C GLU A 692 23.47 -25.13 10.35
N GLY A 693 23.08 -23.87 10.09
CA GLY A 693 23.88 -22.91 9.35
C GLY A 693 23.93 -23.15 7.84
N ASP A 694 22.92 -23.82 7.27
CA ASP A 694 22.77 -23.99 5.82
C ASP A 694 22.25 -22.70 5.13
N TYR A 695 21.60 -21.82 5.89
CA TYR A 695 21.05 -20.55 5.42
C TYR A 695 21.57 -19.35 6.19
N GLU A 696 21.76 -18.25 5.48
CA GLU A 696 21.93 -16.91 6.05
C GLU A 696 20.80 -16.01 5.56
N ALA A 697 20.34 -15.10 6.43
CA ALA A 697 19.46 -14.02 6.04
C ALA A 697 20.30 -12.79 5.68
N PHE A 698 19.78 -11.95 4.78
CA PHE A 698 20.46 -10.71 4.41
C PHE A 698 19.51 -9.54 4.22
N ILE A 699 20.06 -8.34 4.38
CA ILE A 699 19.43 -7.06 4.02
C ILE A 699 20.36 -6.28 3.08
N LYS A 700 19.79 -5.63 2.07
CA LYS A 700 20.49 -4.70 1.17
C LYS A 700 19.85 -3.34 1.15
N PHE A 701 20.69 -2.33 1.02
CA PHE A 701 20.32 -0.92 0.87
C PHE A 701 21.08 -0.37 -0.33
N GLY A 702 20.41 0.20 -1.32
CA GLY A 702 21.09 0.61 -2.54
C GLY A 702 20.33 1.62 -3.39
N SER A 703 20.94 1.97 -4.52
CA SER A 703 20.23 2.67 -5.61
C SER A 703 19.45 1.69 -6.48
N ASP A 704 19.95 0.45 -6.59
CA ASP A 704 19.40 -0.62 -7.41
C ASP A 704 19.98 -1.99 -6.98
N SER A 705 19.58 -3.03 -7.69
CA SER A 705 19.98 -4.43 -7.50
C SER A 705 21.45 -4.73 -7.76
N ARG A 706 22.19 -3.81 -8.37
CA ARG A 706 23.59 -3.95 -8.82
C ARG A 706 24.55 -3.00 -8.12
N ASN A 707 24.05 -2.06 -7.33
CA ASN A 707 24.81 -1.06 -6.57
C ASN A 707 24.21 -0.91 -5.16
N PHE A 708 24.78 -1.63 -4.19
CA PHE A 708 24.17 -1.78 -2.87
C PHE A 708 25.19 -2.01 -1.74
N TYR A 709 24.76 -1.67 -0.54
CA TYR A 709 25.27 -2.16 0.73
C TYR A 709 24.55 -3.47 1.08
N LEU A 710 25.26 -4.46 1.62
CA LEU A 710 24.74 -5.74 2.06
C LEU A 710 25.24 -6.03 3.48
N TYR A 711 24.36 -6.59 4.30
CA TYR A 711 24.69 -7.24 5.55
C TYR A 711 24.07 -8.63 5.54
N ARG A 712 24.87 -9.68 5.77
CA ARG A 712 24.41 -11.08 5.83
C ARG A 712 24.82 -11.72 7.15
N ALA A 713 23.91 -12.47 7.78
CA ALA A 713 24.19 -13.19 9.02
C ALA A 713 23.23 -14.39 9.18
N ALA A 714 23.55 -15.29 10.10
CA ALA A 714 22.63 -16.36 10.50
C ALA A 714 21.40 -15.77 11.22
N ALA A 715 20.23 -16.33 10.94
CA ALA A 715 18.98 -16.02 11.64
C ALA A 715 18.49 -17.26 12.41
N GLY A 716 17.93 -17.06 13.60
CA GLY A 716 17.30 -18.13 14.37
C GLY A 716 15.98 -18.57 13.76
N SER A 717 15.57 -19.82 14.02
CA SER A 717 14.27 -20.36 13.59
C SER A 717 13.25 -20.48 14.73
N THR A 718 13.73 -20.59 15.96
CA THR A 718 12.89 -20.79 17.15
C THR A 718 12.18 -19.53 17.60
N ASP A 719 12.88 -18.40 17.60
CA ASP A 719 12.38 -17.08 17.96
C ASP A 719 13.00 -16.01 17.04
N TRP A 720 12.78 -14.74 17.36
CA TRP A 720 13.30 -13.60 16.59
C TRP A 720 14.71 -13.18 17.00
N GLU A 721 15.30 -13.82 18.02
CA GLU A 721 16.63 -13.46 18.50
C GLU A 721 17.73 -14.22 17.74
N PRO A 722 18.89 -13.59 17.50
CA PRO A 722 19.23 -12.20 17.79
C PRO A 722 18.66 -11.21 16.76
N GLU A 723 18.40 -9.99 17.21
CA GLU A 723 18.11 -8.86 16.30
C GLU A 723 19.32 -8.57 15.40
N PHE A 724 19.07 -8.25 14.12
CA PHE A 724 20.13 -7.83 13.21
C PHE A 724 20.44 -6.35 13.45
N VAL A 725 21.61 -6.06 14.03
CA VAL A 725 22.09 -4.69 14.27
C VAL A 725 23.25 -4.39 13.34
N VAL A 726 23.01 -3.49 12.39
CA VAL A 726 23.95 -3.12 11.33
C VAL A 726 24.54 -1.74 11.63
N ASP A 727 25.85 -1.67 11.84
CA ASP A 727 26.59 -0.42 12.02
C ASP A 727 26.82 0.27 10.67
N LEU A 728 26.15 1.42 10.48
CA LEU A 728 26.23 2.19 9.24
C LEU A 728 27.63 2.80 9.02
N GLU A 729 28.45 2.96 10.06
CA GLU A 729 29.83 3.43 9.93
C GLU A 729 30.72 2.42 9.20
N VAL A 730 30.50 1.12 9.42
CA VAL A 730 31.22 0.06 8.70
C VAL A 730 30.92 0.16 7.20
N TRP A 731 29.65 0.30 6.83
CA TRP A 731 29.24 0.53 5.44
C TRP A 731 29.85 1.82 4.86
N ARG A 732 29.89 2.92 5.62
CA ARG A 732 30.54 4.18 5.17
C ARG A 732 32.02 3.98 4.88
N ARG A 733 32.76 3.32 5.78
CA ARG A 733 34.19 3.01 5.61
C ARG A 733 34.44 2.12 4.40
N LEU A 734 33.68 1.04 4.24
CA LEU A 734 33.81 0.13 3.09
C LEU A 734 33.50 0.84 1.76
N ARG A 735 32.48 1.70 1.74
CA ARG A 735 32.15 2.51 0.56
C ARG A 735 33.26 3.49 0.21
N ALA A 736 33.92 4.10 1.20
CA ALA A 736 35.07 4.97 0.97
C ALA A 736 36.26 4.20 0.38
N GLN A 737 36.52 2.98 0.86
CA GLN A 737 37.55 2.10 0.30
C GLN A 737 37.24 1.72 -1.16
N LEU A 738 35.98 1.35 -1.42
CA LEU A 738 35.51 1.00 -2.77
C LEU A 738 35.62 2.19 -3.73
N GLU A 739 35.31 3.41 -3.28
CA GLU A 739 35.47 4.62 -4.10
C GLU A 739 36.94 4.89 -4.42
N VAL A 740 37.85 4.75 -3.46
CA VAL A 740 39.29 4.87 -3.72
C VAL A 740 39.75 3.81 -4.73
N GLN A 741 39.29 2.57 -4.59
CA GLN A 741 39.61 1.48 -5.52
C GLN A 741 39.12 1.78 -6.94
N ARG A 742 37.87 2.25 -7.07
CA ARG A 742 37.28 2.67 -8.35
C ARG A 742 38.07 3.78 -9.04
N LEU A 743 38.59 4.74 -8.27
CA LEU A 743 39.37 5.86 -8.78
C LEU A 743 40.82 5.49 -9.14
N THR A 744 41.35 4.38 -8.61
CA THR A 744 42.77 4.02 -8.73
C THR A 744 43.06 2.92 -9.75
N GLY A 745 42.07 2.10 -10.13
CA GLY A 745 42.33 0.99 -11.05
C GLY A 745 41.09 0.22 -11.50
N PRO A 746 41.30 -0.86 -12.29
CA PRO A 746 40.22 -1.73 -12.75
C PRO A 746 39.48 -2.41 -11.59
N PRO A 747 38.29 -3.00 -11.84
CA PRO A 747 37.56 -3.78 -10.86
C PRO A 747 38.46 -4.81 -10.20
N ALA A 748 38.41 -4.86 -8.87
CA ALA A 748 39.08 -5.86 -8.07
C ALA A 748 38.20 -6.21 -6.88
N VAL A 749 38.21 -7.48 -6.52
CA VAL A 749 37.40 -8.03 -5.43
C VAL A 749 38.34 -8.81 -4.54
N ASP A 750 38.29 -8.55 -3.23
CA ASP A 750 38.95 -9.42 -2.27
C ASP A 750 38.27 -10.81 -2.32
N PRO A 751 39.03 -11.91 -2.55
CA PRO A 751 38.48 -13.27 -2.52
C PRO A 751 37.70 -13.59 -1.23
N ALA A 752 38.02 -12.95 -0.11
CA ALA A 752 37.31 -13.10 1.16
C ALA A 752 35.85 -12.64 1.10
N CYS A 753 35.47 -11.79 0.13
CA CYS A 753 34.11 -11.28 0.00
C CYS A 753 33.11 -12.29 -0.58
N GLY A 754 33.58 -13.45 -1.07
CA GLY A 754 32.73 -14.48 -1.67
C GLY A 754 32.04 -14.04 -2.96
N VAL A 755 32.56 -13.02 -3.63
CA VAL A 755 32.10 -12.53 -4.94
C VAL A 755 33.01 -13.11 -6.01
N THR A 756 32.42 -13.80 -6.98
CA THR A 756 33.17 -14.51 -8.04
C THR A 756 33.23 -13.76 -9.36
N ASP A 757 32.46 -12.67 -9.52
CA ASP A 757 32.46 -11.86 -10.72
C ASP A 757 33.70 -10.93 -10.73
N PRO A 758 34.64 -11.08 -11.69
CA PRO A 758 35.84 -10.24 -11.74
C PRO A 758 35.59 -8.85 -12.32
N THR A 759 34.38 -8.56 -12.81
CA THR A 759 34.04 -7.30 -13.50
C THR A 759 33.50 -6.22 -12.56
N VAL A 760 33.34 -6.54 -11.27
CA VAL A 760 32.68 -5.68 -10.28
C VAL A 760 33.67 -5.20 -9.21
N TYR A 761 33.30 -4.11 -8.53
CA TYR A 761 34.01 -3.67 -7.34
C TYR A 761 33.25 -4.18 -6.12
N ALA A 762 33.97 -4.76 -5.16
CA ALA A 762 33.40 -5.13 -3.88
C ALA A 762 34.42 -4.98 -2.75
N ALA A 763 33.95 -4.45 -1.62
CA ALA A 763 34.70 -4.36 -0.38
C ALA A 763 33.88 -4.99 0.75
N CYS A 764 34.51 -5.79 1.61
CA CYS A 764 33.84 -6.48 2.70
C CYS A 764 34.63 -6.39 4.02
N ASP A 765 33.91 -6.55 5.13
CA ASP A 765 34.47 -6.70 6.47
C ASP A 765 33.50 -7.57 7.29
N GLY A 766 33.84 -8.85 7.49
CA GLY A 766 32.96 -9.83 8.13
C GLY A 766 31.59 -9.95 7.43
N PRO A 767 30.46 -9.72 8.12
CA PRO A 767 29.11 -9.82 7.53
C PRO A 767 28.76 -8.66 6.58
N TYR A 768 29.59 -7.61 6.52
CA TYR A 768 29.35 -6.41 5.73
C TYR A 768 29.97 -6.52 4.34
N LEU A 769 29.25 -6.04 3.32
CA LEU A 769 29.73 -5.92 1.94
C LEU A 769 29.19 -4.63 1.31
N VAL A 770 30.01 -3.96 0.50
CA VAL A 770 29.58 -2.92 -0.45
C VAL A 770 29.90 -3.43 -1.84
N TYR A 771 28.90 -3.41 -2.72
CA TYR A 771 28.95 -4.00 -4.06
C TYR A 771 28.57 -2.97 -5.12
N MET A 772 29.34 -2.91 -6.20
CA MET A 772 29.11 -2.01 -7.33
C MET A 772 29.50 -2.71 -8.64
N ALA A 773 28.49 -3.04 -9.46
CA ALA A 773 28.72 -3.72 -10.73
C ALA A 773 28.97 -2.78 -11.91
N ASP A 774 28.53 -1.52 -11.85
CA ASP A 774 28.72 -0.56 -12.95
C ASP A 774 29.78 0.51 -12.56
N PRO A 775 30.97 0.49 -13.17
CA PRO A 775 32.01 1.50 -12.90
C PRO A 775 31.62 2.92 -13.32
N GLY A 776 30.62 3.07 -14.21
CA GLY A 776 30.12 4.35 -14.70
C GLY A 776 29.18 5.07 -13.74
N VAL A 777 28.78 4.42 -12.64
CA VAL A 777 27.87 4.98 -11.64
C VAL A 777 28.65 5.23 -10.34
N ASN A 778 28.19 6.20 -9.55
CA ASN A 778 28.75 6.44 -8.22
C ASN A 778 28.43 5.25 -7.30
N PRO A 779 29.30 4.92 -6.33
CA PRO A 779 28.99 3.92 -5.31
C PRO A 779 27.68 4.25 -4.58
N PRO A 780 27.01 3.22 -4.02
CA PRO A 780 25.75 3.40 -3.30
C PRO A 780 25.89 4.47 -2.21
N ASN A 781 24.77 5.12 -1.88
CA ASN A 781 24.75 6.27 -0.98
C ASN A 781 23.62 6.14 0.04
N LEU A 782 23.97 6.06 1.32
CA LEU A 782 23.02 6.03 2.44
C LEU A 782 22.15 7.30 2.55
N ALA A 783 22.54 8.41 1.91
CA ALA A 783 21.71 9.62 1.85
C ALA A 783 20.57 9.57 0.82
N ALA A 784 20.60 8.59 -0.09
CA ALA A 784 19.69 8.49 -1.21
C ALA A 784 19.41 7.02 -1.56
N ILE A 785 18.91 6.28 -0.57
CA ILE A 785 18.51 4.88 -0.73
C ILE A 785 17.23 4.85 -1.57
N GLN A 786 17.27 4.16 -2.70
CA GLN A 786 16.14 4.03 -3.62
C GLN A 786 15.56 2.62 -3.65
N GLU A 787 16.30 1.62 -3.16
CA GLU A 787 15.86 0.25 -3.07
C GLU A 787 16.37 -0.35 -1.75
N ILE A 788 15.48 -1.07 -1.07
CA ILE A 788 15.85 -1.99 0.01
C ILE A 788 15.42 -3.40 -0.40
N SER A 789 16.19 -4.41 -0.03
CA SER A 789 15.85 -5.81 -0.32
C SER A 789 16.26 -6.73 0.81
N ALA A 790 15.49 -7.77 1.08
CA ALA A 790 15.80 -8.78 2.08
C ALA A 790 15.71 -10.16 1.45
N GLY A 791 16.44 -11.13 2.00
CA GLY A 791 16.42 -12.46 1.41
C GLY A 791 17.14 -13.56 2.16
N ILE A 792 17.04 -14.75 1.59
CA ILE A 792 17.66 -15.99 2.04
C ILE A 792 18.83 -16.29 1.11
N TYR A 793 20.00 -16.60 1.66
CA TYR A 793 21.16 -17.07 0.94
C TYR A 793 21.55 -18.46 1.41
N ARG A 794 21.66 -19.43 0.50
CA ARG A 794 22.06 -20.79 0.86
C ARG A 794 23.57 -20.93 0.87
N VAL A 795 24.14 -21.19 2.05
CA VAL A 795 25.60 -21.33 2.27
C VAL A 795 26.03 -22.79 2.46
N GLY A 796 25.11 -23.65 2.90
CA GLY A 796 25.40 -25.04 3.26
C GLY A 796 24.36 -26.05 2.75
N GLY A 797 24.66 -27.32 3.01
CA GLY A 797 23.82 -28.46 2.63
C GLY A 797 23.97 -29.63 3.59
N SER A 798 24.10 -29.32 4.88
CA SER A 798 24.12 -30.31 5.96
C SER A 798 22.79 -31.07 6.06
N VAL A 799 21.68 -30.46 5.65
CA VAL A 799 20.35 -31.06 5.59
C VAL A 799 19.83 -31.10 4.15
N ALA A 800 19.11 -32.18 3.80
CA ALA A 800 18.36 -32.26 2.55
C ALA A 800 17.09 -31.41 2.65
N LEU A 801 17.13 -30.22 2.05
CA LEU A 801 16.11 -29.19 2.19
C LEU A 801 15.42 -28.93 0.85
N THR A 802 14.09 -28.90 0.87
CA THR A 802 13.25 -28.60 -0.31
C THR A 802 12.74 -27.17 -0.31
N GLU A 803 12.64 -26.55 0.86
CA GLU A 803 12.08 -25.22 1.08
C GLU A 803 12.83 -24.49 2.19
N ALA A 804 13.05 -23.19 2.00
CA ALA A 804 13.55 -22.27 3.02
C ALA A 804 12.51 -21.16 3.19
N GLU A 805 12.17 -20.82 4.43
CA GLU A 805 11.24 -19.75 4.75
C GLU A 805 11.88 -18.74 5.70
N LEU A 806 11.71 -17.46 5.42
CA LEU A 806 12.22 -16.33 6.20
C LEU A 806 11.11 -15.31 6.43
N TRP A 807 10.98 -14.86 7.66
CA TRP A 807 10.14 -13.74 8.06
C TRP A 807 11.01 -12.53 8.34
N VAL A 808 10.61 -11.36 7.80
CA VAL A 808 11.32 -10.09 7.97
C VAL A 808 10.36 -9.04 8.47
N ASN A 809 10.75 -8.32 9.53
CA ASN A 809 9.92 -7.32 10.15
C ASN A 809 10.71 -6.10 10.65
N ASP A 810 10.00 -4.98 10.84
CA ASP A 810 10.44 -3.70 11.40
C ASP A 810 11.87 -3.30 11.01
N ILE A 811 12.02 -2.80 9.77
CA ILE A 811 13.27 -2.22 9.30
C ILE A 811 13.34 -0.79 9.80
N ARG A 812 14.17 -0.54 10.81
CA ARG A 812 14.25 0.77 11.48
C ARG A 812 15.68 1.26 11.68
N LEU A 813 15.84 2.57 11.69
CA LEU A 813 17.09 3.26 11.95
C LEU A 813 17.12 3.69 13.42
N THR A 814 18.24 3.46 14.10
CA THR A 814 18.41 3.79 15.52
C THR A 814 19.69 4.55 15.80
N GLY A 815 19.76 5.14 16.99
CA GLY A 815 20.92 5.92 17.43
C GLY A 815 21.07 7.23 16.66
N PRO A 816 20.09 8.15 16.74
CA PRO A 816 20.13 9.42 16.03
C PRO A 816 21.41 10.21 16.33
N VAL A 817 21.91 10.89 15.30
CA VAL A 817 23.10 11.73 15.40
C VAL A 817 22.69 13.07 16.01
N SER A 818 23.13 13.29 17.25
CA SER A 818 22.93 14.54 18.00
C SER A 818 24.30 15.14 18.34
N GLU A 819 24.89 15.88 17.39
CA GLU A 819 26.15 16.61 17.61
C GLU A 819 25.90 18.10 17.85
N THR A 820 26.70 18.73 18.71
CA THR A 820 26.55 20.15 19.02
C THR A 820 27.10 21.02 17.88
N GLY A 821 26.25 21.89 17.36
CA GLY A 821 26.58 22.94 16.41
C GLY A 821 27.02 24.24 17.08
N MET A 822 27.86 25.00 16.39
CA MET A 822 28.28 26.34 16.81
C MET A 822 28.34 27.31 15.62
N ALA A 823 27.88 28.52 15.85
CA ALA A 823 28.02 29.66 14.95
C ALA A 823 28.56 30.87 15.70
N ALA A 824 29.42 31.64 15.06
CA ALA A 824 29.98 32.87 15.57
C ALA A 824 29.98 33.93 14.46
N THR A 825 29.41 35.09 14.75
CA THR A 825 29.43 36.27 13.88
C THR A 825 30.06 37.44 14.62
N VAL A 826 30.85 38.24 13.90
CA VAL A 826 31.42 39.48 14.42
C VAL A 826 31.33 40.54 13.33
N ASP A 827 30.61 41.62 13.63
CA ASP A 827 30.48 42.80 12.81
C ASP A 827 31.07 44.00 13.56
N ALA A 828 32.08 44.63 12.97
CA ALA A 828 32.70 45.83 13.51
C ALA A 828 32.60 46.97 12.49
N ARG A 829 32.01 48.09 12.91
CA ARG A 829 31.88 49.31 12.10
C ARG A 829 32.59 50.45 12.79
N LEU A 830 33.59 51.00 12.12
CA LEU A 830 34.27 52.23 12.51
C LEU A 830 33.79 53.38 11.63
N LEU A 831 33.09 54.34 12.23
CA LEU A 831 32.84 55.66 11.67
C LEU A 831 33.99 56.58 12.11
N ALA A 832 34.91 56.84 11.19
CA ALA A 832 36.11 57.65 11.42
C ALA A 832 35.77 59.15 11.24
N SER A 833 34.96 59.70 12.14
CA SER A 833 34.47 61.10 12.07
C SER A 833 33.78 61.39 10.73
N ASP A 834 34.07 62.53 10.10
CA ASP A 834 33.63 62.94 8.75
C ASP A 834 34.59 62.49 7.63
N VAL A 835 35.59 61.64 7.94
CA VAL A 835 36.64 61.23 7.01
C VAL A 835 36.29 59.96 6.24
N GLY A 836 35.63 58.99 6.88
CA GLY A 836 35.25 57.74 6.21
C GLY A 836 34.65 56.69 7.12
N ASN A 837 34.20 55.58 6.52
CA ASN A 837 33.69 54.41 7.21
C ASN A 837 34.50 53.15 6.86
N VAL A 838 34.71 52.28 7.83
CA VAL A 838 35.29 50.96 7.64
C VAL A 838 34.38 49.95 8.31
N SER A 839 33.98 48.91 7.57
CA SER A 839 33.20 47.80 8.09
C SER A 839 33.95 46.49 7.89
N LEU A 840 34.04 45.69 8.95
CA LEU A 840 34.59 44.33 8.94
C LEU A 840 33.48 43.38 9.38
N ALA A 841 33.25 42.31 8.62
CA ALA A 841 32.34 41.23 8.97
C ALA A 841 33.09 39.91 8.94
N TYR A 842 32.89 39.07 9.97
CA TYR A 842 33.44 37.72 10.07
C TYR A 842 32.33 36.77 10.51
N VAL A 843 32.17 35.67 9.78
CA VAL A 843 31.18 34.63 10.07
C VAL A 843 31.87 33.28 10.04
N ARG A 844 31.68 32.48 11.10
CA ARG A 844 32.11 31.08 11.17
C ARG A 844 30.98 30.23 11.69
N GLU A 845 30.63 29.21 10.92
CA GLU A 845 29.59 28.24 11.24
C GLU A 845 30.15 26.83 11.00
N ASN A 846 29.89 25.89 11.91
CA ASN A 846 30.23 24.49 11.68
C ASN A 846 29.05 23.74 11.03
N GLY A 847 29.33 22.59 10.41
CA GLY A 847 28.29 21.82 9.69
C GLY A 847 27.19 21.20 10.58
N GLN A 848 27.31 21.31 11.91
CA GLN A 848 26.33 20.82 12.87
C GLN A 848 25.41 21.92 13.41
N PHE A 849 25.66 23.19 13.08
CA PHE A 849 24.80 24.29 13.48
C PHE A 849 23.47 24.22 12.73
N ARG A 850 22.36 24.33 13.47
CA ARG A 850 21.01 24.25 12.93
C ARG A 850 20.12 25.31 13.58
N GLN A 851 19.47 26.13 12.78
CA GLN A 851 18.46 27.05 13.28
C GLN A 851 17.18 26.29 13.64
N ILE A 852 16.35 26.90 14.47
CA ILE A 852 14.99 26.41 14.75
C ILE A 852 14.21 26.36 13.43
N ASN A 853 13.55 25.22 13.15
CA ASN A 853 12.81 24.92 11.91
C ASN A 853 13.66 24.84 10.63
N GLN A 854 14.95 24.53 10.74
CA GLN A 854 15.82 24.32 9.59
C GLN A 854 15.98 22.83 9.29
N ASP A 855 15.30 22.35 8.23
CA ASP A 855 15.37 20.97 7.73
C ASP A 855 16.79 20.55 7.30
#